data_AF-A0A2H2ZP28-F1
#
_entry.id   AF-A0A2H2ZP28-F1
#
_cell.length_a   1.000
_cell.length_b   1.000
_cell.length_c   1.000
_cell.angle_alpha   90.00
_cell.angle_beta   90.00
_cell.angle_gamma   90.00
#
_symmetry.space_group_name_H-M   'P 1'
#
loop_
_entity.id
_entity.type
_entity.pdbx_description
1 polymer ?
#
loop_
_entity_poly.entity_id
_entity_poly.type
_entity_poly.pdbx_seq_one_letter_code
_entity_poly.pdbx_strand_id
1 'polypeptide(L)'
;MRTKELEVQYHLSRYDREKKNAEAEATKARHLQAQVHAFTKTETELRNQLNVYVDKFKQVEDTLNNSNDLFLSFRKEMEDMSKKGKRLEKENEALKRQKEATTANIIHMAEERQEWKRKIEAAEKKNEKLMSIIQQMQQQGRKVPPAAASTVEACYPESQGAAVVESRGEGEGEDSEYSDEEGEEEGLSEFDDDTEEEPQPSEQNAPVPYASAHTVKGSVQLLMSSRHRNTATMDFLQRLSQFLDRPLFPWKRLILGFSVGQFLFESLLTFRQYRVLQSPKPPAVLAKEVSQETFDKSQAYGRAKARFSVASGLWGQIANFAFIQLDVMPKLWSWTGDLLLRYAPARFTGEISHSIVFVFAFMLIQQGLSLPTRIYSTFVLEEKFGFNKQTPGLFISDMVKTNLLTAVLMPPILAGFLKIIQKTGSQFVFYTWVFTAGIQLLMTTLYPTFIQPLFNKLSPLEDGELKTKVNELAARFKFPLHELYVIDGSKRSAHSNAFFYGLPWKKHIVIYDTLLEKSEPEEVLAILAHELGHWKLGHTTSLFGISQAHLLYIFSLFSVFINNRSLYASFGFHNERPIIIGFLLFSDALSPMDTVIQFLLHIVSRTFEFQADAFANSLGMRAELATSLIKLHVQNLSSMDADWMYASYHFSHPHLSERLKALDWKGEQAVTSEKDKEQEGVVKATGRDEL
;
A
#
# COMPACT_ATOMS: atom_id res chain seq x y z
N MET A 1 4.82 99.63 33.78
CA MET A 1 4.50 98.88 32.53
C MET A 1 5.25 97.55 32.55
N ARG A 2 6.58 97.53 32.33
CA ARG A 2 7.48 96.33 32.40
C ARG A 2 7.10 95.18 33.33
N THR A 3 6.69 95.43 34.58
CA THR A 3 6.29 94.36 35.52
C THR A 3 5.07 93.57 35.02
N LYS A 4 4.02 94.25 34.54
CA LYS A 4 2.83 93.58 33.99
C LYS A 4 3.10 92.86 32.67
N GLU A 5 4.03 93.37 31.87
CA GLU A 5 4.48 92.72 30.63
C GLU A 5 5.19 91.38 30.94
N LEU A 6 6.03 91.35 31.97
CA LEU A 6 6.68 90.14 32.48
C LEU A 6 5.69 89.15 33.10
N GLU A 7 4.71 89.62 33.88
CA GLU A 7 3.62 88.78 34.41
C GLU A 7 2.85 88.10 33.27
N VAL A 8 2.44 88.87 32.25
CA VAL A 8 1.73 88.33 31.07
C VAL A 8 2.59 87.32 30.32
N GLN A 9 3.87 87.60 30.07
CA GLN A 9 4.79 86.64 29.42
C GLN A 9 4.98 85.35 30.23
N TYR A 10 5.07 85.45 31.56
CA TYR A 10 5.16 84.29 32.44
C TYR A 10 3.89 83.44 32.40
N HIS A 11 2.71 84.06 32.47
CA HIS A 11 1.43 83.36 32.36
C HIS A 11 1.23 82.71 30.98
N LEU A 12 1.63 83.37 29.88
CA LEU A 12 1.59 82.80 28.54
C LEU A 12 2.53 81.59 28.41
N SER A 13 3.77 81.72 28.89
CA SER A 13 4.77 80.65 28.86
C SER A 13 4.34 79.43 29.70
N ARG A 14 3.66 79.66 30.83
CA ARG A 14 3.06 78.59 31.63
C ARG A 14 1.91 77.92 30.89
N TYR A 15 1.00 78.69 30.28
CA TYR A 15 -0.12 78.16 29.49
C TYR A 15 0.37 77.27 28.32
N ASP A 16 1.34 77.74 27.54
CA ASP A 16 1.93 76.96 26.44
C ASP A 16 2.60 75.67 26.91
N ARG A 17 3.18 75.66 28.12
CA ARG A 17 3.75 74.45 28.71
C ARG A 17 2.67 73.45 29.13
N GLU A 18 1.62 73.89 29.83
CA GLU A 18 0.52 73.00 30.21
C GLU A 18 -0.24 72.47 28.98
N LYS A 19 -0.40 73.31 27.93
CA LYS A 19 -0.95 72.89 26.65
C LYS A 19 -0.12 71.78 26.00
N LYS A 20 1.21 71.94 25.92
CA LYS A 20 2.11 70.89 25.37
C LYS A 20 2.10 69.61 26.20
N ASN A 21 1.99 69.71 27.52
CA ASN A 21 1.82 68.55 28.39
C ASN A 21 0.52 67.79 28.05
N ALA A 22 -0.61 68.50 27.97
CA ALA A 22 -1.91 67.91 27.64
C ALA A 22 -1.94 67.29 26.22
N GLU A 23 -1.30 67.93 25.23
CA GLU A 23 -1.15 67.39 23.88
C GLU A 23 -0.31 66.10 23.85
N ALA A 24 0.76 66.04 24.65
CA ALA A 24 1.60 64.85 24.80
C ALA A 24 0.86 63.71 25.53
N GLU A 25 0.09 64.01 26.58
CA GLU A 25 -0.72 63.03 27.30
C GLU A 25 -1.87 62.49 26.44
N ALA A 26 -2.59 63.35 25.72
CA ALA A 26 -3.61 62.93 24.76
C ALA A 26 -3.03 62.03 23.65
N THR A 27 -1.80 62.28 23.22
CA THR A 27 -1.10 61.43 22.23
C THR A 27 -0.74 60.06 22.82
N LYS A 28 -0.23 60.00 24.06
CA LYS A 28 0.02 58.74 24.78
C LYS A 28 -1.27 57.94 24.99
N ALA A 29 -2.36 58.60 25.38
CA ALA A 29 -3.67 57.97 25.59
C ALA A 29 -4.19 57.30 24.31
N ARG A 30 -4.13 57.99 23.16
CA ARG A 30 -4.50 57.41 21.85
C ARG A 30 -3.64 56.19 21.49
N HIS A 31 -2.33 56.24 21.75
CA HIS A 31 -1.44 55.12 21.47
C HIS A 31 -1.76 53.90 22.33
N LEU A 32 -1.96 54.09 23.64
CA LEU A 32 -2.39 53.02 24.55
C LEU A 32 -3.76 52.46 24.17
N GLN A 33 -4.72 53.30 23.76
CA GLN A 33 -6.04 52.86 23.31
C GLN A 33 -5.95 52.00 22.03
N ALA A 34 -5.09 52.38 21.07
CA ALA A 34 -4.83 51.57 19.88
C ALA A 34 -4.15 50.23 20.23
N GLN A 35 -3.20 50.24 21.18
CA GLN A 35 -2.53 49.02 21.65
C GLN A 35 -3.49 48.05 22.36
N VAL A 36 -4.38 48.56 23.23
CA VAL A 36 -5.43 47.76 23.87
C VAL A 36 -6.37 47.17 22.82
N HIS A 37 -6.83 47.96 21.84
CA HIS A 37 -7.70 47.45 20.77
C HIS A 37 -7.02 46.36 19.94
N ALA A 38 -5.71 46.48 19.65
CA ALA A 38 -4.94 45.44 18.98
C ALA A 38 -4.89 44.15 19.81
N PHE A 39 -4.61 44.25 21.11
CA PHE A 39 -4.60 43.09 22.01
C PHE A 39 -5.98 42.42 22.10
N THR A 40 -7.08 43.17 22.23
CA THR A 40 -8.44 42.61 22.23
C THR A 40 -8.76 41.87 20.93
N LYS A 41 -8.31 42.39 19.77
CA LYS A 41 -8.47 41.68 18.48
C LYS A 41 -7.70 40.36 18.48
N THR A 42 -6.44 40.34 18.95
CA THR A 42 -5.66 39.10 19.03
C THR A 42 -6.21 38.11 20.05
N GLU A 43 -6.80 38.58 21.16
CA GLU A 43 -7.45 37.70 22.13
C GLU A 43 -8.71 37.05 21.56
N THR A 44 -9.54 37.81 20.82
CA THR A 44 -10.73 37.27 20.16
C THR A 44 -10.35 36.21 19.12
N GLU A 45 -9.30 36.45 18.34
CA GLU A 45 -8.80 35.48 17.37
C GLU A 45 -8.28 34.20 18.04
N LEU A 46 -7.48 34.32 19.11
CA LEU A 46 -6.99 33.15 19.86
C LEU A 46 -8.13 32.36 20.54
N ARG A 47 -9.18 33.03 21.02
CA ARG A 47 -10.39 32.37 21.54
C ARG A 47 -11.15 31.60 20.45
N ASN A 48 -11.29 32.18 19.26
CA ASN A 48 -11.92 31.51 18.12
C ASN A 48 -11.12 30.26 17.70
N GLN A 49 -9.80 30.37 17.59
CA GLN A 49 -8.93 29.24 17.29
C GLN A 49 -9.02 28.14 18.36
N LEU A 50 -9.05 28.49 19.65
CA LEU A 50 -9.19 27.54 20.74
C LEU A 50 -10.52 26.75 20.64
N ASN A 51 -11.64 27.42 20.35
CA ASN A 51 -12.93 26.75 20.15
C ASN A 51 -12.86 25.73 19.00
N VAL A 52 -12.26 26.12 17.86
CA VAL A 52 -12.06 25.21 16.72
C VAL A 52 -11.16 24.01 17.08
N TYR A 53 -10.19 24.16 17.97
CA TYR A 53 -9.41 23.02 18.47
C TYR A 53 -10.22 22.12 19.42
N VAL A 54 -11.11 22.66 20.24
CA VAL A 54 -12.01 21.88 21.11
C VAL A 54 -12.99 21.05 20.27
N ASP A 55 -13.63 21.64 19.26
CA ASP A 55 -14.54 20.94 18.35
C ASP A 55 -13.82 19.83 17.56
N LYS A 56 -12.58 20.08 17.13
CA LYS A 56 -11.74 19.06 16.48
C LYS A 56 -11.31 17.94 17.43
N PHE A 57 -11.00 18.25 18.69
CA PHE A 57 -10.70 17.23 19.70
C PHE A 57 -11.91 16.33 19.95
N LYS A 58 -13.11 16.92 20.05
CA LYS A 58 -14.36 16.17 20.19
C LYS A 58 -14.61 15.21 19.00
N GLN A 59 -14.35 15.63 17.76
CA GLN A 59 -14.42 14.72 16.61
C GLN A 59 -13.43 13.54 16.69
N VAL A 60 -12.27 13.72 17.33
CA VAL A 60 -11.31 12.62 17.58
C VAL A 60 -11.83 11.69 18.68
N GLU A 61 -12.43 12.22 19.74
CA GLU A 61 -13.08 11.44 20.80
C GLU A 61 -14.25 10.61 20.24
N ASP A 62 -15.14 11.25 19.47
CA ASP A 62 -16.26 10.59 18.80
C ASP A 62 -15.78 9.48 17.84
N THR A 63 -14.73 9.71 17.04
CA THR A 63 -14.19 8.66 16.14
C THR A 63 -13.41 7.57 16.88
N LEU A 64 -12.79 7.86 18.02
CA LEU A 64 -12.16 6.86 18.87
C LEU A 64 -13.21 5.94 19.52
N ASN A 65 -14.32 6.50 20.00
CA ASN A 65 -15.44 5.74 20.57
C ASN A 65 -16.08 4.83 19.52
N ASN A 66 -16.42 5.35 18.33
CA ASN A 66 -16.93 4.54 17.21
C ASN A 66 -15.95 3.43 16.79
N SER A 67 -14.63 3.68 16.86
CA SER A 67 -13.60 2.68 16.58
C SER A 67 -13.56 1.59 17.66
N ASN A 68 -13.77 1.95 18.93
CA ASN A 68 -13.80 1.00 20.04
C ASN A 68 -15.01 0.04 19.94
N ASP A 69 -16.19 0.56 19.56
CA ASP A 69 -17.37 -0.26 19.29
C ASP A 69 -17.15 -1.22 18.11
N LEU A 70 -16.44 -0.78 17.07
CA LEU A 70 -16.04 -1.61 15.93
C LEU A 70 -15.03 -2.71 16.33
N PHE A 71 -14.13 -2.43 17.27
CA PHE A 71 -13.25 -3.46 17.86
C PHE A 71 -14.03 -4.48 18.70
N LEU A 72 -15.08 -4.07 19.41
CA LEU A 72 -15.96 -4.97 20.16
C LEU A 72 -16.79 -5.87 19.22
N SER A 73 -17.36 -5.32 18.14
CA SER A 73 -18.09 -6.13 17.16
C SER A 73 -17.17 -7.11 16.42
N PHE A 74 -16.00 -6.64 15.95
CA PHE A 74 -15.02 -7.50 15.27
C PHE A 74 -14.48 -8.60 16.19
N ARG A 75 -14.27 -8.30 17.49
CA ARG A 75 -13.90 -9.32 18.48
C ARG A 75 -14.99 -10.39 18.63
N LYS A 76 -16.27 -10.00 18.70
CA LYS A 76 -17.38 -10.95 18.78
C LYS A 76 -17.45 -11.84 17.53
N GLU A 77 -17.31 -11.25 16.33
CA GLU A 77 -17.24 -12.00 15.07
C GLU A 77 -16.05 -12.97 15.03
N MET A 78 -14.88 -12.59 15.54
CA MET A 78 -13.72 -13.48 15.67
C MET A 78 -13.98 -14.64 16.64
N GLU A 79 -14.62 -14.38 17.78
CA GLU A 79 -14.96 -15.43 18.76
C GLU A 79 -15.99 -16.41 18.19
N ASP A 80 -17.01 -15.94 17.47
CA ASP A 80 -18.01 -16.80 16.81
C ASP A 80 -17.44 -17.54 15.59
N MET A 81 -16.55 -16.92 14.81
CA MET A 81 -15.78 -17.61 13.76
C MET A 81 -14.85 -18.70 14.34
N SER A 82 -14.25 -18.47 15.51
CA SER A 82 -13.44 -19.46 16.21
C SER A 82 -14.27 -20.67 16.67
N LYS A 83 -15.45 -20.43 17.26
CA LYS A 83 -16.43 -21.50 17.59
C LYS A 83 -16.84 -22.29 16.35
N LYS A 84 -17.16 -21.60 15.25
CA LYS A 84 -17.53 -22.23 13.96
C LYS A 84 -16.38 -23.04 13.36
N GLY A 85 -15.14 -22.55 13.46
CA GLY A 85 -13.93 -23.27 13.07
C GLY A 85 -13.76 -24.58 13.82
N LYS A 86 -13.83 -24.55 15.17
CA LYS A 86 -13.76 -25.76 16.02
C LYS A 86 -14.87 -26.77 15.71
N ARG A 87 -16.09 -26.30 15.44
CA ARG A 87 -17.22 -27.17 15.03
C ARG A 87 -16.93 -27.87 13.70
N LEU A 88 -16.53 -27.11 12.67
CA LEU A 88 -16.19 -27.65 11.36
C LEU A 88 -14.99 -28.60 11.40
N GLU A 89 -14.00 -28.35 12.27
CA GLU A 89 -12.87 -29.26 12.47
C GLU A 89 -13.33 -30.61 13.07
N LYS A 90 -14.19 -30.58 14.10
CA LYS A 90 -14.79 -31.79 14.69
C LYS A 90 -15.66 -32.58 13.70
N GLU A 91 -16.47 -31.89 12.89
CA GLU A 91 -17.28 -32.51 11.83
C GLU A 91 -16.39 -33.13 10.72
N ASN A 92 -15.29 -32.48 10.35
CA ASN A 92 -14.35 -32.97 9.35
C ASN A 92 -13.51 -34.16 9.85
N GLU A 93 -13.14 -34.19 11.14
CA GLU A 93 -12.55 -35.39 11.76
C GLU A 93 -13.51 -36.58 11.75
N ALA A 94 -14.80 -36.36 12.06
CA ALA A 94 -15.80 -37.43 12.01
C ALA A 94 -15.95 -38.00 10.60
N LEU A 95 -16.04 -37.14 9.58
CA LEU A 95 -16.06 -37.54 8.17
C LEU A 95 -14.77 -38.27 7.74
N LYS A 96 -13.60 -37.85 8.24
CA LYS A 96 -12.33 -38.54 8.00
C LYS A 96 -12.34 -39.96 8.58
N ARG A 97 -12.79 -40.14 9.83
CA ARG A 97 -12.92 -41.47 10.48
C ARG A 97 -13.92 -42.35 9.73
N GLN A 98 -15.07 -41.81 9.31
CA GLN A 98 -16.07 -42.53 8.51
C GLN A 98 -15.51 -42.96 7.13
N LYS A 99 -14.72 -42.10 6.48
CA LYS A 99 -14.02 -42.42 5.23
C LYS A 99 -12.95 -43.50 5.44
N GLU A 100 -12.20 -43.46 6.53
CA GLU A 100 -11.16 -44.45 6.84
C GLU A 100 -11.79 -45.83 7.11
N ALA A 101 -12.89 -45.88 7.87
CA ALA A 101 -13.67 -47.11 8.08
C ALA A 101 -14.27 -47.68 6.78
N THR A 102 -14.89 -46.86 5.94
CA THR A 102 -15.42 -47.33 4.64
C THR A 102 -14.31 -47.76 3.67
N THR A 103 -13.14 -47.11 3.70
CA THR A 103 -11.97 -47.54 2.91
C THR A 103 -11.46 -48.92 3.37
N ALA A 104 -11.38 -49.15 4.69
CA ALA A 104 -10.98 -50.44 5.24
C ALA A 104 -11.95 -51.57 4.84
N ASN A 105 -13.27 -51.32 4.92
CA ASN A 105 -14.29 -52.28 4.50
C ASN A 105 -14.18 -52.63 3.00
N ILE A 106 -13.92 -51.64 2.14
CA ILE A 106 -13.71 -51.86 0.70
C ILE A 106 -12.46 -52.72 0.43
N ILE A 107 -11.40 -52.55 1.21
CA ILE A 107 -10.19 -53.39 1.12
C ILE A 107 -10.51 -54.83 1.51
N HIS A 108 -11.19 -55.07 2.64
CA HIS A 108 -11.60 -56.41 3.08
C HIS A 108 -12.44 -57.13 2.00
N MET A 109 -13.47 -56.46 1.47
CA MET A 109 -14.30 -56.99 0.39
C MET A 109 -13.51 -57.30 -0.90
N ALA A 110 -12.45 -56.54 -1.18
CA ALA A 110 -11.56 -56.80 -2.31
C ALA A 110 -10.64 -58.00 -2.08
N GLU A 111 -10.16 -58.21 -0.85
CA GLU A 111 -9.34 -59.36 -0.45
C GLU A 111 -10.15 -60.67 -0.46
N GLU A 112 -11.36 -60.67 0.12
CA GLU A 112 -12.31 -61.79 0.02
C GLU A 112 -12.60 -62.14 -1.45
N ARG A 113 -12.82 -61.13 -2.30
CA ARG A 113 -13.06 -61.34 -3.74
C ARG A 113 -11.82 -61.90 -4.46
N GLN A 114 -10.60 -61.60 -4.03
CA GLN A 114 -9.40 -62.28 -4.54
C GLN A 114 -9.32 -63.73 -4.07
N GLU A 115 -9.66 -64.02 -2.81
CA GLU A 115 -9.63 -65.39 -2.29
C GLU A 115 -10.65 -66.27 -3.02
N TRP A 116 -11.87 -65.76 -3.26
CA TRP A 116 -12.88 -66.43 -4.08
C TRP A 116 -12.42 -66.67 -5.53
N LYS A 117 -11.73 -65.71 -6.17
CA LYS A 117 -11.12 -65.94 -7.49
C LYS A 117 -10.11 -67.08 -7.46
N ARG A 118 -9.20 -67.12 -6.48
CA ARG A 118 -8.21 -68.21 -6.33
C ARG A 118 -8.90 -69.57 -6.11
N LYS A 119 -10.01 -69.62 -5.37
CA LYS A 119 -10.84 -70.82 -5.18
C LYS A 119 -11.48 -71.28 -6.49
N ILE A 120 -11.97 -70.35 -7.33
CA ILE A 120 -12.54 -70.64 -8.65
C ILE A 120 -11.46 -71.17 -9.60
N GLU A 121 -10.33 -70.48 -9.77
CA GLU A 121 -9.22 -70.95 -10.63
C GLU A 121 -8.69 -72.34 -10.22
N ALA A 122 -8.69 -72.63 -8.90
CA ALA A 122 -8.28 -73.93 -8.38
C ALA A 122 -9.34 -75.03 -8.60
N ALA A 123 -10.61 -74.67 -8.83
CA ALA A 123 -11.66 -75.59 -9.25
C ALA A 123 -11.64 -75.79 -10.77
N GLU A 124 -11.45 -74.74 -11.55
CA GLU A 124 -11.28 -74.79 -13.01
C GLU A 124 -10.12 -75.71 -13.41
N LYS A 125 -8.94 -75.53 -12.81
CA LYS A 125 -7.77 -76.41 -13.05
C LYS A 125 -8.00 -77.88 -12.65
N LYS A 126 -8.92 -78.15 -11.70
CA LYS A 126 -9.36 -79.53 -11.38
C LYS A 126 -10.30 -80.09 -12.45
N ASN A 127 -11.24 -79.27 -12.94
CA ASN A 127 -12.12 -79.64 -14.05
C ASN A 127 -11.34 -79.86 -15.35
N GLU A 128 -10.40 -78.98 -15.71
CA GLU A 128 -9.50 -79.18 -16.85
C GLU A 128 -8.73 -80.51 -16.75
N LYS A 129 -8.20 -80.83 -15.56
CA LYS A 129 -7.48 -82.09 -15.32
C LYS A 129 -8.41 -83.31 -15.39
N LEU A 130 -9.65 -83.21 -14.90
CA LEU A 130 -10.67 -84.25 -15.06
C LEU A 130 -11.04 -84.46 -16.53
N MET A 131 -11.31 -83.38 -17.27
CA MET A 131 -11.59 -83.42 -18.71
C MET A 131 -10.41 -83.98 -19.51
N SER A 132 -9.17 -83.63 -19.15
CA SER A 132 -7.96 -84.19 -19.76
C SER A 132 -7.82 -85.69 -19.49
N ILE A 133 -8.14 -86.17 -18.28
CA ILE A 133 -8.16 -87.60 -17.95
C ILE A 133 -9.27 -88.33 -18.74
N ILE A 134 -10.47 -87.76 -18.83
CA ILE A 134 -11.57 -88.32 -19.64
C ILE A 134 -11.17 -88.40 -21.12
N GLN A 135 -10.55 -87.35 -21.65
CA GLN A 135 -10.08 -87.30 -23.04
C GLN A 135 -8.91 -88.28 -23.27
N GLN A 136 -7.99 -88.46 -22.32
CA GLN A 136 -6.98 -89.51 -22.38
C GLN A 136 -7.59 -90.91 -22.34
N MET A 137 -8.59 -91.17 -21.50
CA MET A 137 -9.29 -92.46 -21.45
C MET A 137 -10.03 -92.76 -22.77
N GLN A 138 -10.59 -91.75 -23.42
CA GLN A 138 -11.20 -91.87 -24.75
C GLN A 138 -10.13 -92.12 -25.85
N GLN A 139 -9.01 -91.40 -25.81
CA GLN A 139 -7.89 -91.59 -26.76
C GLN A 139 -7.15 -92.92 -26.57
N GLN A 140 -7.09 -93.46 -25.35
CA GLN A 140 -6.44 -94.74 -25.04
C GLN A 140 -7.23 -95.97 -25.51
N GLY A 141 -8.36 -95.78 -26.21
CA GLY A 141 -8.75 -96.72 -27.26
C GLY A 141 -9.11 -98.13 -26.81
N ARG A 142 -9.67 -98.30 -25.61
CA ARG A 142 -10.41 -99.53 -25.28
C ARG A 142 -11.66 -99.57 -26.17
N LYS A 143 -11.55 -100.28 -27.29
CA LYS A 143 -12.52 -100.26 -28.41
C LYS A 143 -13.96 -100.36 -27.93
N VAL A 144 -14.81 -99.47 -28.44
CA VAL A 144 -16.26 -99.58 -28.35
C VAL A 144 -16.71 -100.92 -28.97
N PRO A 145 -17.43 -101.79 -28.23
CA PRO A 145 -18.22 -102.86 -28.83
C PRO A 145 -19.45 -102.25 -29.51
N PRO A 146 -19.70 -102.50 -30.80
CA PRO A 146 -20.81 -101.86 -31.51
C PRO A 146 -22.17 -102.52 -31.23
N ALA A 147 -23.24 -101.81 -31.63
CA ALA A 147 -24.62 -102.29 -31.79
C ALA A 147 -25.46 -102.54 -30.53
N ALA A 148 -25.90 -101.46 -29.90
CA ALA A 148 -27.32 -101.23 -29.63
C ALA A 148 -27.65 -99.75 -29.94
N ALA A 149 -28.79 -99.48 -30.55
CA ALA A 149 -29.22 -98.13 -30.94
C ALA A 149 -30.69 -97.90 -30.56
N SER A 150 -31.11 -96.62 -30.56
CA SER A 150 -32.45 -96.10 -30.24
C SER A 150 -32.88 -96.15 -28.76
N THR A 151 -33.78 -95.21 -28.38
CA THR A 151 -34.31 -94.94 -27.02
C THR A 151 -33.24 -94.42 -26.03
N VAL A 152 -33.42 -93.35 -25.25
CA VAL A 152 -34.43 -92.26 -25.10
C VAL A 152 -33.56 -90.99 -24.84
N GLU A 153 -33.62 -89.87 -25.55
CA GLU A 153 -34.67 -88.83 -25.60
C GLU A 153 -34.94 -88.14 -24.23
N ALA A 154 -35.14 -86.81 -24.25
CA ALA A 154 -35.23 -85.90 -23.10
C ALA A 154 -33.95 -85.79 -22.21
N CYS A 155 -33.54 -84.64 -21.66
CA CYS A 155 -34.09 -83.27 -21.75
C CYS A 155 -33.02 -82.28 -22.27
N TYR A 156 -33.33 -81.59 -23.38
CA TYR A 156 -33.27 -80.13 -23.34
C TYR A 156 -34.56 -79.61 -22.68
N PRO A 157 -34.56 -78.39 -22.14
CA PRO A 157 -35.40 -77.38 -22.80
C PRO A 157 -34.56 -76.29 -23.44
N GLU A 158 -34.66 -76.16 -24.75
CA GLU A 158 -34.42 -74.87 -25.39
C GLU A 158 -35.67 -74.00 -25.17
N SER A 159 -35.47 -72.70 -24.95
CA SER A 159 -35.98 -71.70 -25.89
C SER A 159 -35.46 -70.31 -25.57
N GLN A 160 -35.00 -69.61 -26.61
CA GLN A 160 -35.44 -68.26 -27.00
C GLN A 160 -35.93 -67.34 -25.85
N GLY A 161 -35.33 -66.19 -25.55
CA GLY A 161 -34.53 -65.32 -26.41
C GLY A 161 -35.34 -64.08 -26.77
N ALA A 162 -35.05 -62.94 -26.14
CA ALA A 162 -35.70 -61.67 -26.40
C ALA A 162 -34.72 -60.51 -26.17
N ALA A 163 -34.65 -59.58 -27.13
CA ALA A 163 -34.05 -58.28 -26.97
C ALA A 163 -35.15 -57.22 -27.22
N VAL A 164 -35.61 -56.59 -26.15
CA VAL A 164 -36.61 -55.50 -26.12
C VAL A 164 -36.14 -54.55 -25.01
N VAL A 165 -35.54 -53.41 -25.34
CA VAL A 165 -36.16 -52.07 -25.50
C VAL A 165 -36.51 -51.39 -24.16
N GLU A 166 -36.33 -50.08 -24.15
CA GLU A 166 -36.67 -49.12 -23.10
C GLU A 166 -38.06 -49.33 -22.48
N SER A 167 -38.20 -48.93 -21.21
CA SER A 167 -39.40 -48.21 -20.79
C SER A 167 -39.07 -47.17 -19.72
N ARG A 168 -39.97 -46.20 -19.57
CA ARG A 168 -39.87 -44.98 -18.75
C ARG A 168 -41.20 -44.81 -18.00
N GLY A 169 -41.13 -44.26 -16.79
CA GLY A 169 -42.30 -44.01 -15.93
C GLY A 169 -42.64 -45.20 -15.02
N GLU A 170 -43.52 -45.05 -14.03
CA GLU A 170 -44.15 -43.80 -13.53
C GLU A 170 -44.80 -44.07 -12.15
N GLY A 171 -44.94 -43.04 -11.30
CA GLY A 171 -45.59 -43.14 -9.98
C GLY A 171 -44.83 -43.99 -8.94
N GLU A 172 -45.18 -44.05 -7.65
CA GLU A 172 -46.03 -43.21 -6.75
C GLU A 172 -45.22 -43.17 -5.40
N GLY A 173 -45.39 -42.32 -4.39
CA GLY A 173 -46.50 -41.47 -3.94
C GLY A 173 -46.70 -41.75 -2.44
N GLU A 174 -46.68 -40.71 -1.58
CA GLU A 174 -47.13 -40.73 -0.16
C GLU A 174 -46.30 -41.63 0.82
N ASP A 175 -46.22 -41.40 2.15
CA ASP A 175 -46.50 -40.19 2.96
C ASP A 175 -45.80 -40.23 4.34
N SER A 176 -45.83 -39.10 5.07
CA SER A 176 -45.67 -38.97 6.55
C SER A 176 -44.28 -39.31 7.17
N GLU A 177 -43.95 -38.99 8.43
CA GLU A 177 -44.73 -38.39 9.54
C GLU A 177 -43.89 -37.42 10.41
N TYR A 178 -44.52 -36.72 11.35
CA TYR A 178 -43.97 -35.67 12.23
C TYR A 178 -43.22 -36.19 13.47
N SER A 179 -42.28 -35.39 14.00
CA SER A 179 -42.33 -34.92 15.40
C SER A 179 -41.29 -33.82 15.69
N ASP A 180 -41.75 -32.63 16.08
CA ASP A 180 -40.97 -31.66 16.87
C ASP A 180 -41.33 -31.83 18.35
N GLU A 181 -40.36 -31.72 19.27
CA GLU A 181 -40.61 -31.42 20.68
C GLU A 181 -39.56 -30.40 21.18
N GLU A 182 -40.00 -29.40 21.96
CA GLU A 182 -39.17 -28.36 22.56
C GLU A 182 -38.98 -28.57 24.08
N GLY A 183 -37.96 -27.93 24.66
CA GLY A 183 -37.71 -27.86 26.11
C GLY A 183 -36.34 -28.42 26.51
N GLU A 184 -35.64 -27.87 27.51
CA GLU A 184 -35.85 -26.62 28.26
C GLU A 184 -34.47 -26.12 28.80
N GLU A 185 -34.41 -24.98 29.50
CA GLU A 185 -33.14 -24.43 30.02
C GLU A 185 -32.69 -25.09 31.34
N GLU A 186 -31.36 -25.20 31.58
CA GLU A 186 -30.68 -24.76 32.82
C GLU A 186 -29.17 -25.13 32.84
N GLY A 187 -28.40 -24.58 33.80
CA GLY A 187 -27.15 -25.19 34.31
C GLY A 187 -25.85 -24.38 34.20
N LEU A 188 -25.28 -23.99 35.35
CA LEU A 188 -23.92 -23.43 35.50
C LEU A 188 -23.05 -24.33 36.40
N SER A 189 -21.85 -24.70 35.93
CA SER A 189 -20.65 -25.14 36.68
C SER A 189 -19.51 -25.30 35.64
N GLU A 190 -18.23 -24.92 35.82
CA GLU A 190 -17.31 -24.79 36.96
C GLU A 190 -16.56 -26.10 37.32
N PHE A 191 -15.25 -25.95 37.57
CA PHE A 191 -14.21 -26.98 37.77
C PHE A 191 -13.87 -27.85 36.52
N ASP A 192 -12.65 -28.35 36.33
CA ASP A 192 -11.45 -28.25 37.18
C ASP A 192 -10.12 -28.06 36.39
N ASP A 193 -9.06 -27.75 37.14
CA ASP A 193 -7.65 -27.78 36.74
C ASP A 193 -7.08 -29.20 36.86
N ASP A 194 -6.17 -29.62 35.97
CA ASP A 194 -5.30 -30.78 36.24
C ASP A 194 -4.05 -30.80 35.32
N THR A 195 -2.97 -31.43 35.80
CA THR A 195 -1.58 -31.18 35.34
C THR A 195 -0.89 -32.44 34.75
N GLU A 196 0.36 -32.30 34.28
CA GLU A 196 1.33 -33.37 33.94
C GLU A 196 1.07 -34.12 32.60
N GLU A 197 2.06 -34.64 31.85
CA GLU A 197 3.51 -34.38 31.74
C GLU A 197 3.98 -34.76 30.30
N GLU A 198 5.18 -34.37 29.85
CA GLU A 198 5.80 -34.90 28.61
C GLU A 198 6.45 -36.29 28.85
N PRO A 199 6.67 -37.11 27.80
CA PRO A 199 8.04 -37.12 27.25
C PRO A 199 8.18 -37.34 25.73
N GLN A 200 9.26 -36.80 25.17
CA GLN A 200 9.87 -37.18 23.88
C GLN A 200 11.14 -38.06 24.11
N PRO A 201 11.90 -38.47 23.07
CA PRO A 201 11.53 -39.30 21.92
C PRO A 201 12.51 -40.50 21.75
N SER A 202 12.37 -41.29 20.67
CA SER A 202 13.49 -42.10 20.15
C SER A 202 13.41 -42.31 18.62
N GLU A 203 14.57 -42.58 18.01
CA GLU A 203 14.79 -42.76 16.56
C GLU A 203 14.64 -44.26 16.15
N GLN A 204 14.85 -44.77 14.92
CA GLN A 204 15.61 -44.30 13.76
C GLN A 204 15.30 -45.12 12.47
N ASN A 205 15.71 -44.61 11.30
CA ASN A 205 15.99 -45.30 10.02
C ASN A 205 14.87 -45.76 9.05
N ALA A 206 15.23 -45.72 7.75
CA ALA A 206 14.53 -46.24 6.57
C ALA A 206 15.53 -46.99 5.66
N PRO A 207 15.10 -47.65 4.55
CA PRO A 207 15.35 -47.03 3.24
C PRO A 207 14.28 -47.32 2.14
N VAL A 208 14.54 -46.91 0.90
CA VAL A 208 13.69 -46.94 -0.31
C VAL A 208 14.54 -47.36 -1.54
N PRO A 209 14.03 -47.85 -2.70
CA PRO A 209 13.33 -46.96 -3.67
C PRO A 209 12.44 -47.57 -4.81
N TYR A 210 11.90 -46.65 -5.65
CA TYR A 210 11.69 -46.71 -7.12
C TYR A 210 10.51 -47.44 -7.84
N ALA A 211 9.68 -46.59 -8.49
CA ALA A 211 9.08 -46.68 -9.87
C ALA A 211 8.20 -47.87 -10.30
N SER A 212 7.24 -47.75 -11.25
CA SER A 212 6.48 -46.64 -11.88
C SER A 212 5.30 -47.30 -12.69
N ALA A 213 4.32 -46.66 -13.35
CA ALA A 213 4.01 -45.26 -13.72
C ALA A 213 2.49 -45.10 -14.05
N HIS A 214 2.01 -43.86 -14.27
CA HIS A 214 0.84 -43.47 -15.12
C HIS A 214 -0.59 -44.05 -14.86
N THR A 215 -1.74 -43.36 -15.03
CA THR A 215 -2.26 -41.96 -14.89
C THR A 215 -3.82 -42.06 -15.00
N VAL A 216 -4.75 -41.08 -14.90
CA VAL A 216 -4.81 -39.59 -14.86
C VAL A 216 -6.12 -39.15 -14.15
N LYS A 217 -6.27 -37.85 -13.79
CA LYS A 217 -7.45 -37.17 -13.17
C LYS A 217 -7.77 -37.60 -11.72
N GLY A 218 -8.32 -36.75 -10.85
CA GLY A 218 -8.60 -35.31 -10.97
C GLY A 218 -9.43 -34.76 -9.79
N SER A 219 -9.44 -33.43 -9.62
CA SER A 219 -10.39 -32.67 -8.77
C SER A 219 -10.35 -32.78 -7.23
N VAL A 220 -9.64 -33.74 -6.60
CA VAL A 220 -9.51 -33.80 -5.11
C VAL A 220 -8.26 -33.09 -4.57
N GLN A 221 -7.26 -32.81 -5.43
CA GLN A 221 -5.93 -32.31 -5.04
C GLN A 221 -5.91 -30.94 -4.31
N LEU A 222 -6.95 -30.12 -4.49
CA LEU A 222 -6.84 -28.66 -4.31
C LEU A 222 -6.89 -28.19 -2.85
N LEU A 223 -7.65 -28.90 -1.98
CA LEU A 223 -7.79 -28.57 -0.56
C LEU A 223 -6.62 -29.08 0.30
N MET A 224 -6.18 -30.32 0.12
CA MET A 224 -4.97 -30.83 0.81
C MET A 224 -3.71 -30.07 0.41
N SER A 225 -3.67 -29.52 -0.81
CA SER A 225 -2.62 -28.61 -1.25
C SER A 225 -2.54 -27.31 -0.41
N SER A 226 -3.54 -26.93 0.39
CA SER A 226 -3.42 -25.80 1.33
C SER A 226 -2.45 -26.12 2.48
N ARG A 227 -2.68 -27.22 3.21
CA ARG A 227 -1.85 -27.62 4.37
C ARG A 227 -0.42 -27.97 3.95
N HIS A 228 -0.22 -28.52 2.74
CA HIS A 228 1.12 -28.72 2.15
C HIS A 228 1.77 -27.46 1.55
N ARG A 229 1.00 -26.44 1.14
CA ARG A 229 1.60 -25.16 0.68
C ARG A 229 2.25 -24.41 1.82
N ASN A 230 1.61 -24.32 2.99
CA ASN A 230 2.21 -23.67 4.15
C ASN A 230 3.49 -24.36 4.64
N THR A 231 3.56 -25.70 4.58
CA THR A 231 4.84 -26.40 4.87
C THR A 231 5.88 -26.12 3.78
N ALA A 232 5.49 -26.05 2.50
CA ALA A 232 6.42 -25.79 1.40
C ALA A 232 6.95 -24.34 1.37
N THR A 233 6.16 -23.33 1.76
CA THR A 233 6.66 -21.94 1.88
C THR A 233 7.53 -21.76 3.12
N MET A 234 7.20 -22.39 4.25
CA MET A 234 8.08 -22.42 5.43
C MET A 234 9.43 -23.09 5.12
N ASP A 235 9.40 -24.27 4.49
CA ASP A 235 10.59 -25.01 4.04
C ASP A 235 11.40 -24.21 3.00
N PHE A 236 10.76 -23.52 2.06
CA PHE A 236 11.44 -22.61 1.12
C PHE A 236 12.13 -21.44 1.83
N LEU A 237 11.45 -20.73 2.74
CA LEU A 237 12.03 -19.61 3.48
C LEU A 237 13.17 -20.07 4.40
N GLN A 238 13.05 -21.25 5.01
CA GLN A 238 14.10 -21.85 5.85
C GLN A 238 15.33 -22.25 5.04
N ARG A 239 15.15 -22.91 3.88
CA ARG A 239 16.24 -23.21 2.93
C ARG A 239 16.91 -21.95 2.40
N LEU A 240 16.12 -20.91 2.09
CA LEU A 240 16.64 -19.62 1.64
C LEU A 240 17.47 -18.95 2.74
N SER A 241 17.02 -18.99 4.00
CA SER A 241 17.77 -18.46 5.15
C SER A 241 19.11 -19.18 5.32
N GLN A 242 19.11 -20.52 5.26
CA GLN A 242 20.33 -21.34 5.34
C GLN A 242 21.30 -21.11 4.17
N PHE A 243 20.79 -20.94 2.94
CA PHE A 243 21.62 -20.66 1.76
C PHE A 243 22.28 -19.27 1.82
N LEU A 244 21.56 -18.28 2.35
CA LEU A 244 22.03 -16.91 2.49
C LEU A 244 22.94 -16.72 3.71
N ASP A 245 22.68 -17.38 4.84
CA ASP A 245 23.51 -17.28 6.06
C ASP A 245 24.76 -18.21 6.04
N ARG A 246 25.52 -18.15 4.94
CA ARG A 246 26.81 -18.85 4.82
C ARG A 246 27.96 -17.94 5.23
N PRO A 247 29.00 -18.47 5.93
CA PRO A 247 30.19 -17.68 6.26
C PRO A 247 30.85 -17.13 4.99
N LEU A 248 31.38 -15.90 5.09
CA LEU A 248 32.03 -15.18 3.99
C LEU A 248 31.13 -14.89 2.76
N PHE A 249 29.80 -14.92 2.88
CA PHE A 249 28.92 -14.36 1.85
C PHE A 249 29.28 -12.87 1.62
N PRO A 250 29.50 -12.41 0.37
CA PRO A 250 30.08 -11.10 0.10
C PRO A 250 29.04 -9.95 0.14
N TRP A 251 28.25 -9.83 1.22
CA TRP A 251 27.08 -8.95 1.31
C TRP A 251 27.37 -7.48 0.96
N LYS A 252 28.43 -6.89 1.52
CA LYS A 252 28.88 -5.53 1.17
C LYS A 252 29.10 -5.33 -0.33
N ARG A 253 29.69 -6.32 -1.02
CA ARG A 253 29.93 -6.25 -2.48
C ARG A 253 28.66 -6.45 -3.27
N LEU A 254 27.73 -7.28 -2.80
CA LEU A 254 26.44 -7.51 -3.46
C LEU A 254 25.57 -6.24 -3.40
N ILE A 255 25.40 -5.66 -2.20
CA ILE A 255 24.59 -4.45 -1.97
C ILE A 255 25.19 -3.24 -2.71
N LEU A 256 26.52 -3.03 -2.65
CA LEU A 256 27.16 -1.98 -3.45
C LEU A 256 27.04 -2.23 -4.97
N GLY A 257 27.12 -3.49 -5.41
CA GLY A 257 26.93 -3.85 -6.81
C GLY A 257 25.50 -3.59 -7.31
N PHE A 258 24.50 -3.87 -6.47
CA PHE A 258 23.10 -3.53 -6.73
C PHE A 258 22.87 -2.02 -6.79
N SER A 259 23.34 -1.27 -5.80
CA SER A 259 23.25 0.19 -5.75
C SER A 259 23.90 0.86 -6.96
N VAL A 260 25.14 0.48 -7.32
CA VAL A 260 25.82 0.99 -8.52
C VAL A 260 25.10 0.54 -9.80
N GLY A 261 24.59 -0.69 -9.85
CA GLY A 261 23.82 -1.19 -10.99
C GLY A 261 22.53 -0.40 -11.24
N GLN A 262 21.78 -0.09 -10.19
CA GLN A 262 20.58 0.76 -10.25
C GLN A 262 20.94 2.18 -10.69
N PHE A 263 21.96 2.81 -10.09
CA PHE A 263 22.41 4.14 -10.48
C PHE A 263 22.82 4.22 -11.97
N LEU A 264 23.53 3.21 -12.48
CA LEU A 264 23.91 3.14 -13.89
C LEU A 264 22.71 2.93 -14.82
N PHE A 265 21.74 2.11 -14.41
CA PHE A 265 20.48 1.89 -15.14
C PHE A 265 19.64 3.17 -15.22
N GLU A 266 19.44 3.86 -14.10
CA GLU A 266 18.67 5.11 -14.02
C GLU A 266 19.39 6.27 -14.75
N SER A 267 20.72 6.30 -14.71
CA SER A 267 21.53 7.21 -15.54
C SER A 267 21.38 6.92 -17.04
N LEU A 268 21.32 5.64 -17.45
CA LEU A 268 21.07 5.26 -18.83
C LEU A 268 19.67 5.67 -19.30
N LEU A 269 18.63 5.44 -18.49
CA LEU A 269 17.27 5.91 -18.79
C LEU A 269 17.22 7.44 -18.91
N THR A 270 17.82 8.15 -17.95
CA THR A 270 17.89 9.62 -17.96
C THR A 270 18.66 10.15 -19.18
N PHE A 271 19.70 9.46 -19.64
CA PHE A 271 20.42 9.78 -20.86
C PHE A 271 19.58 9.54 -22.14
N ARG A 272 18.74 8.49 -22.17
CA ARG A 272 17.77 8.27 -23.26
C ARG A 272 16.75 9.40 -23.32
N GLN A 273 16.15 9.74 -22.18
CA GLN A 273 15.23 10.89 -22.08
C GLN A 273 15.91 12.20 -22.46
N TYR A 274 17.16 12.42 -22.04
CA TYR A 274 17.91 13.62 -22.40
C TYR A 274 18.07 13.80 -23.92
N ARG A 275 18.20 12.71 -24.69
CA ARG A 275 18.22 12.76 -26.15
C ARG A 275 16.87 13.14 -26.75
N VAL A 276 15.77 12.59 -26.24
CA VAL A 276 14.40 13.01 -26.63
C VAL A 276 14.20 14.50 -26.31
N LEU A 277 14.73 14.95 -25.17
CA LEU A 277 14.72 16.35 -24.74
C LEU A 277 15.67 17.28 -25.54
N GLN A 278 16.32 16.79 -26.60
CA GLN A 278 17.06 17.61 -27.58
C GLN A 278 16.26 17.83 -28.88
N SER A 279 15.06 17.28 -29.00
CA SER A 279 14.17 17.47 -30.15
C SER A 279 13.77 18.94 -30.34
N PRO A 280 13.90 19.54 -31.54
CA PRO A 280 13.66 20.97 -31.77
C PRO A 280 12.19 21.33 -32.04
N LYS A 281 11.26 20.36 -32.05
CA LYS A 281 9.84 20.56 -32.38
C LYS A 281 8.94 19.73 -31.46
N PRO A 282 7.73 20.22 -31.11
CA PRO A 282 6.73 19.43 -30.39
C PRO A 282 6.23 18.22 -31.21
N PRO A 283 5.78 17.14 -30.54
CA PRO A 283 5.10 16.03 -31.22
C PRO A 283 3.86 16.50 -31.98
N ALA A 284 3.52 15.81 -33.07
CA ALA A 284 2.44 16.22 -33.97
C ALA A 284 1.06 16.41 -33.29
N VAL A 285 0.79 15.69 -32.20
CA VAL A 285 -0.43 15.81 -31.38
C VAL A 285 -0.50 17.15 -30.64
N LEU A 286 0.64 17.73 -30.26
CA LEU A 286 0.75 18.96 -29.48
C LEU A 286 1.19 20.17 -30.32
N ALA A 287 1.54 19.96 -31.59
CA ALA A 287 2.11 21.00 -32.46
C ALA A 287 1.14 22.14 -32.86
N LYS A 288 -0.17 21.96 -32.65
CA LYS A 288 -1.18 23.05 -32.71
C LYS A 288 -1.40 23.73 -31.36
N GLU A 289 -1.18 22.99 -30.28
CA GLU A 289 -1.63 23.29 -28.91
C GLU A 289 -0.61 24.12 -28.14
N VAL A 290 0.68 23.83 -28.32
CA VAL A 290 1.79 24.37 -27.53
C VAL A 290 2.66 25.27 -28.41
N SER A 291 2.85 26.52 -27.99
CA SER A 291 3.75 27.45 -28.70
C SER A 291 5.21 26.99 -28.63
N GLN A 292 5.99 27.29 -29.68
CA GLN A 292 7.41 26.90 -29.75
C GLN A 292 8.21 27.44 -28.55
N GLU A 293 7.92 28.66 -28.08
CA GLU A 293 8.58 29.25 -26.90
C GLU A 293 8.31 28.45 -25.62
N THR A 294 7.05 28.03 -25.40
CA THR A 294 6.67 27.18 -24.27
C THR A 294 7.28 25.79 -24.36
N PHE A 295 7.33 25.21 -25.57
CA PHE A 295 8.02 23.96 -25.83
C PHE A 295 9.53 24.09 -25.52
N ASP A 296 10.21 25.11 -26.04
CA ASP A 296 11.65 25.30 -25.81
C ASP A 296 11.99 25.54 -24.33
N LYS A 297 11.09 26.20 -23.57
CA LYS A 297 11.18 26.34 -22.11
C LYS A 297 11.01 25.00 -21.38
N SER A 298 9.98 24.21 -21.72
CA SER A 298 9.78 22.84 -21.21
C SER A 298 11.00 21.97 -21.47
N GLN A 299 11.53 22.01 -22.70
CA GLN A 299 12.73 21.28 -23.07
C GLN A 299 13.98 21.76 -22.31
N ALA A 300 14.14 23.07 -22.09
CA ALA A 300 15.23 23.61 -21.28
C ALA A 300 15.12 23.20 -19.80
N TYR A 301 13.91 23.15 -19.25
CA TYR A 301 13.62 22.71 -17.89
C TYR A 301 13.89 21.21 -17.72
N GLY A 302 13.32 20.36 -18.58
CA GLY A 302 13.56 18.92 -18.58
C GLY A 302 15.04 18.57 -18.68
N ARG A 303 15.79 19.22 -19.59
CA ARG A 303 17.26 19.06 -19.69
C ARG A 303 17.99 19.50 -18.42
N ALA A 304 17.51 20.52 -17.72
CA ALA A 304 18.09 20.95 -16.44
C ALA A 304 17.81 19.95 -15.31
N LYS A 305 16.57 19.46 -15.18
CA LYS A 305 16.20 18.41 -14.21
C LYS A 305 16.98 17.11 -14.45
N ALA A 306 17.12 16.68 -15.70
CA ALA A 306 17.89 15.49 -16.07
C ALA A 306 19.40 15.60 -15.73
N ARG A 307 20.03 16.75 -16.01
CA ARG A 307 21.43 17.01 -15.61
C ARG A 307 21.59 17.03 -14.08
N PHE A 308 20.66 17.68 -13.37
CA PHE A 308 20.68 17.72 -11.92
C PHE A 308 20.49 16.33 -11.31
N SER A 309 19.53 15.54 -11.80
CA SER A 309 19.25 14.17 -11.37
C SER A 309 20.50 13.28 -11.39
N VAL A 310 21.23 13.23 -12.52
CA VAL A 310 22.47 12.46 -12.63
C VAL A 310 23.55 12.97 -11.67
N ALA A 311 23.68 14.29 -11.49
CA ALA A 311 24.66 14.88 -10.57
C ALA A 311 24.33 14.61 -9.09
N SER A 312 23.05 14.71 -8.70
CA SER A 312 22.58 14.39 -7.34
C SER A 312 22.62 12.90 -7.06
N GLY A 313 22.35 12.06 -8.06
CA GLY A 313 22.48 10.61 -7.98
C GLY A 313 23.94 10.20 -7.78
N LEU A 314 24.87 10.80 -8.51
CA LEU A 314 26.31 10.57 -8.33
C LEU A 314 26.79 11.00 -6.93
N TRP A 315 26.34 12.15 -6.43
CA TRP A 315 26.61 12.57 -5.04
C TRP A 315 26.06 11.56 -4.02
N GLY A 316 24.82 11.11 -4.19
CA GLY A 316 24.22 10.08 -3.35
C GLY A 316 24.99 8.75 -3.41
N GLN A 317 25.46 8.35 -4.59
CA GLN A 317 26.24 7.13 -4.79
C GLN A 317 27.63 7.22 -4.13
N ILE A 318 28.30 8.37 -4.20
CA ILE A 318 29.56 8.63 -3.49
C ILE A 318 29.33 8.58 -1.98
N ALA A 319 28.26 9.20 -1.48
CA ALA A 319 27.89 9.18 -0.06
C ALA A 319 27.57 7.77 0.45
N ASN A 320 26.77 6.98 -0.28
CA ASN A 320 26.44 5.59 0.04
C ASN A 320 27.70 4.70 0.04
N PHE A 321 28.54 4.80 -1.00
CA PHE A 321 29.79 4.05 -1.09
C PHE A 321 30.73 4.38 0.07
N ALA A 322 30.89 5.67 0.42
CA ALA A 322 31.67 6.09 1.57
C ALA A 322 31.06 5.58 2.90
N PHE A 323 29.74 5.64 3.07
CA PHE A 323 29.05 5.18 4.27
C PHE A 323 29.27 3.68 4.55
N ILE A 324 29.21 2.85 3.51
CA ILE A 324 29.41 1.39 3.59
C ILE A 324 30.89 1.02 3.72
N GLN A 325 31.79 1.66 2.96
CA GLN A 325 33.23 1.32 2.98
C GLN A 325 33.97 1.85 4.21
N LEU A 326 33.52 2.97 4.79
CA LEU A 326 34.09 3.52 6.03
C LEU A 326 33.44 2.93 7.29
N ASP A 327 32.56 1.94 7.16
CA ASP A 327 31.80 1.31 8.26
C ASP A 327 31.15 2.35 9.20
N VAL A 328 30.44 3.31 8.60
CA VAL A 328 29.79 4.39 9.35
C VAL A 328 28.62 3.86 10.20
N MET A 329 27.91 2.84 9.73
CA MET A 329 26.77 2.24 10.44
C MET A 329 27.12 1.70 11.84
N PRO A 330 28.10 0.78 12.03
CA PRO A 330 28.48 0.29 13.36
C PRO A 330 29.14 1.38 14.23
N LYS A 331 29.87 2.34 13.63
CA LYS A 331 30.44 3.49 14.36
C LYS A 331 29.34 4.41 14.91
N LEU A 332 28.31 4.67 14.12
CA LEU A 332 27.14 5.45 14.52
C LEU A 332 26.32 4.72 15.60
N TRP A 333 26.15 3.40 15.48
CA TRP A 333 25.54 2.56 16.52
C TRP A 333 26.29 2.65 17.86
N SER A 334 27.61 2.46 17.84
CA SER A 334 28.45 2.59 19.04
C SER A 334 28.34 3.99 19.64
N TRP A 335 28.42 5.05 18.82
CA TRP A 335 28.33 6.43 19.29
C TRP A 335 26.96 6.79 19.89
N THR A 336 25.84 6.32 19.32
CA THR A 336 24.52 6.57 19.93
C THR A 336 24.28 5.74 21.18
N GLY A 337 24.91 4.58 21.33
CA GLY A 337 24.90 3.79 22.56
C GLY A 337 25.65 4.52 23.68
N ASP A 338 26.85 5.01 23.38
CA ASP A 338 27.64 5.87 24.27
C ASP A 338 26.88 7.12 24.70
N LEU A 339 26.19 7.80 23.75
CA LEU A 339 25.37 8.98 24.04
C LEU A 339 24.20 8.63 24.98
N LEU A 340 23.51 7.52 24.73
CA LEU A 340 22.41 7.04 25.54
C LEU A 340 22.87 6.71 26.98
N LEU A 341 23.97 5.96 27.13
CA LEU A 341 24.51 5.57 28.44
C LEU A 341 25.02 6.76 29.26
N ARG A 342 25.45 7.85 28.62
CA ARG A 342 25.95 9.07 29.31
C ARG A 342 24.84 10.02 29.77
N TYR A 343 23.71 10.09 29.05
CA TYR A 343 22.71 11.15 29.25
C TYR A 343 21.28 10.65 29.49
N ALA A 344 20.95 9.39 29.18
CA ALA A 344 19.60 8.86 29.41
C ALA A 344 19.46 8.21 30.80
N PRO A 345 18.35 8.43 31.52
CA PRO A 345 18.02 7.68 32.73
C PRO A 345 18.02 6.16 32.50
N ALA A 346 18.46 5.37 33.48
CA ALA A 346 18.64 3.92 33.37
C ALA A 346 17.43 3.11 32.85
N ARG A 347 16.20 3.64 32.95
CA ARG A 347 14.99 3.03 32.34
C ARG A 347 14.94 3.10 30.81
N PHE A 348 15.86 3.81 30.16
CA PHE A 348 15.91 4.07 28.72
C PHE A 348 17.21 3.55 28.07
N THR A 349 17.91 2.58 28.67
CA THR A 349 19.17 2.04 28.13
C THR A 349 19.01 0.76 27.29
N GLY A 350 17.78 0.32 27.02
CA GLY A 350 17.50 -0.89 26.24
C GLY A 350 17.53 -0.70 24.72
N GLU A 351 17.59 -1.80 23.97
CA GLU A 351 17.69 -1.84 22.49
C GLU A 351 16.71 -0.91 21.77
N ILE A 352 15.47 -0.81 22.24
CA ILE A 352 14.44 0.06 21.62
C ILE A 352 14.85 1.54 21.71
N SER A 353 15.30 2.00 22.89
CA SER A 353 15.72 3.40 23.09
C SER A 353 16.99 3.72 22.31
N HIS A 354 17.94 2.78 22.26
CA HIS A 354 19.13 2.89 21.43
C HIS A 354 18.79 2.94 19.94
N SER A 355 17.90 2.06 19.48
CA SER A 355 17.39 2.04 18.10
C SER A 355 16.72 3.35 17.70
N ILE A 356 15.93 3.96 18.60
CA ILE A 356 15.32 5.27 18.39
C ILE A 356 16.40 6.35 18.22
N VAL A 357 17.35 6.47 19.16
CA VAL A 357 18.42 7.49 19.09
C VAL A 357 19.31 7.27 17.86
N PHE A 358 19.61 6.03 17.51
CA PHE A 358 20.31 5.66 16.28
C PHE A 358 19.56 6.11 15.03
N VAL A 359 18.27 5.81 14.89
CA VAL A 359 17.46 6.23 13.74
C VAL A 359 17.40 7.76 13.62
N PHE A 360 17.27 8.49 14.73
CA PHE A 360 17.30 9.95 14.70
C PHE A 360 18.66 10.51 14.28
N ALA A 361 19.77 9.99 14.82
CA ALA A 361 21.10 10.41 14.42
C ALA A 361 21.36 10.11 12.93
N PHE A 362 20.96 8.93 12.46
CA PHE A 362 21.04 8.54 11.05
C PHE A 362 20.20 9.45 10.15
N MET A 363 18.94 9.73 10.50
CA MET A 363 18.07 10.67 9.76
C MET A 363 18.68 12.07 9.67
N LEU A 364 19.27 12.59 10.75
CA LEU A 364 19.92 13.90 10.75
C LEU A 364 21.19 13.93 9.88
N ILE A 365 21.99 12.86 9.87
CA ILE A 365 23.16 12.73 8.99
C ILE A 365 22.72 12.66 7.51
N GLN A 366 21.73 11.83 7.19
CA GLN A 366 21.19 11.72 5.83
C GLN A 366 20.55 13.03 5.35
N GLN A 367 19.88 13.77 6.26
CA GLN A 367 19.38 15.12 5.99
C GLN A 367 20.51 16.11 5.70
N GLY A 368 21.59 16.10 6.50
CA GLY A 368 22.78 16.93 6.26
C GLY A 368 23.46 16.64 4.91
N LEU A 369 23.58 15.36 4.54
CA LEU A 369 24.18 14.94 3.26
C LEU A 369 23.29 15.29 2.03
N SER A 370 21.98 15.33 2.19
CA SER A 370 21.02 15.70 1.12
C SER A 370 20.72 17.20 1.06
N LEU A 371 21.04 17.97 2.10
CA LEU A 371 20.74 19.40 2.17
C LEU A 371 21.34 20.21 0.99
N PRO A 372 22.59 19.98 0.52
CA PRO A 372 23.13 20.74 -0.62
C PRO A 372 22.36 20.52 -1.92
N THR A 373 21.94 19.27 -2.21
CA THR A 373 21.15 18.98 -3.43
C THR A 373 19.73 19.54 -3.30
N ARG A 374 19.12 19.47 -2.11
CA ARG A 374 17.80 20.07 -1.84
C ARG A 374 17.82 21.59 -2.02
N ILE A 375 18.83 22.29 -1.47
CA ILE A 375 19.01 23.74 -1.63
C ILE A 375 19.19 24.10 -3.11
N TYR A 376 20.04 23.38 -3.84
CA TYR A 376 20.22 23.61 -5.29
C TYR A 376 18.92 23.39 -6.06
N SER A 377 18.17 22.33 -5.75
CA SER A 377 16.88 22.06 -6.40
C SER A 377 15.91 23.22 -6.20
N THR A 378 15.68 23.67 -4.96
CA THR A 378 14.71 24.75 -4.68
C THR A 378 15.20 26.10 -5.19
N PHE A 379 16.37 26.55 -4.78
CA PHE A 379 16.82 27.95 -4.94
C PHE A 379 17.67 28.23 -6.18
N VAL A 380 18.01 27.20 -6.98
CA VAL A 380 18.77 27.38 -8.23
C VAL A 380 18.05 26.76 -9.42
N LEU A 381 17.56 25.52 -9.30
CA LEU A 381 16.87 24.84 -10.39
C LEU A 381 15.43 25.33 -10.56
N GLU A 382 14.57 25.21 -9.55
CA GLU A 382 13.17 25.63 -9.65
C GLU A 382 13.01 27.15 -9.69
N GLU A 383 13.87 27.91 -9.00
CA GLU A 383 13.93 29.38 -9.10
C GLU A 383 14.21 29.87 -10.54
N LYS A 384 15.17 29.24 -11.24
CA LYS A 384 15.56 29.62 -12.61
C LYS A 384 14.42 29.54 -13.63
N PHE A 385 13.42 28.68 -13.39
CA PHE A 385 12.25 28.53 -14.25
C PHE A 385 10.99 29.21 -13.65
N GLY A 386 11.16 29.97 -12.56
CA GLY A 386 10.08 30.71 -11.90
C GLY A 386 9.14 29.86 -11.05
N PHE A 387 9.43 28.57 -10.85
CA PHE A 387 8.59 27.64 -10.09
C PHE A 387 8.73 27.79 -8.58
N ASN A 388 9.91 28.12 -8.07
CA ASN A 388 10.07 28.33 -6.63
C ASN A 388 9.27 29.55 -6.16
N LYS A 389 8.62 29.42 -5.00
CA LYS A 389 7.98 30.53 -4.26
C LYS A 389 8.36 30.51 -2.77
N GLN A 390 9.15 29.52 -2.33
CA GLN A 390 9.60 29.42 -0.95
C GLN A 390 10.70 30.45 -0.67
N THR A 391 10.57 31.17 0.45
CA THR A 391 11.68 31.94 1.02
C THR A 391 12.61 31.02 1.82
N PRO A 392 13.88 31.39 2.03
CA PRO A 392 14.79 30.63 2.90
C PRO A 392 14.26 30.45 4.33
N GLY A 393 13.56 31.45 4.87
CA GLY A 393 12.92 31.37 6.18
C GLY A 393 11.79 30.34 6.23
N LEU A 394 10.95 30.27 5.19
CA LEU A 394 9.89 29.26 5.08
C LEU A 394 10.50 27.85 4.95
N PHE A 395 11.48 27.66 4.06
CA PHE A 395 12.19 26.40 3.85
C PHE A 395 12.82 25.85 5.15
N ILE A 396 13.46 26.71 5.95
CA ILE A 396 14.02 26.33 7.26
C ILE A 396 12.90 26.01 8.26
N SER A 397 11.82 26.82 8.28
CA SER A 397 10.66 26.56 9.15
C SER A 397 10.03 25.20 8.86
N ASP A 398 9.85 24.83 7.60
CA ASP A 398 9.30 23.52 7.20
C ASP A 398 10.23 22.37 7.55
N MET A 399 11.55 22.56 7.43
CA MET A 399 12.54 21.57 7.84
C MET A 399 12.47 21.33 9.35
N VAL A 400 12.39 22.39 10.16
CA VAL A 400 12.24 22.29 11.62
C VAL A 400 10.90 21.66 12.00
N LYS A 401 9.77 22.08 11.38
CA LYS A 401 8.44 21.48 11.58
C LYS A 401 8.43 19.99 11.24
N THR A 402 8.99 19.61 10.10
CA THR A 402 9.11 18.20 9.68
C THR A 402 9.91 17.41 10.70
N ASN A 403 11.09 17.90 11.10
CA ASN A 403 11.94 17.21 12.08
C ASN A 403 11.25 17.06 13.45
N LEU A 404 10.54 18.10 13.93
CA LEU A 404 9.77 18.05 15.17
C LEU A 404 8.62 17.04 15.09
N LEU A 405 7.89 17.01 13.96
CA LEU A 405 6.82 16.06 13.74
C LEU A 405 7.34 14.61 13.69
N THR A 406 8.46 14.37 12.99
CA THR A 406 9.14 13.07 13.01
C THR A 406 9.60 12.71 14.42
N ALA A 407 10.14 13.67 15.19
CA ALA A 407 10.54 13.48 16.59
C ALA A 407 9.38 13.12 17.54
N VAL A 408 8.14 13.46 17.21
CA VAL A 408 6.94 13.07 17.97
C VAL A 408 6.37 11.73 17.48
N LEU A 409 6.23 11.54 16.17
CA LEU A 409 5.52 10.37 15.60
C LEU A 409 6.40 9.11 15.47
N MET A 410 7.68 9.24 15.14
CA MET A 410 8.53 8.07 14.88
C MET A 410 8.90 7.26 16.15
N PRO A 411 9.20 7.86 17.33
CA PRO A 411 9.53 7.07 18.52
C PRO A 411 8.45 6.04 18.93
N PRO A 412 7.14 6.37 19.04
CA PRO A 412 6.13 5.38 19.42
C PRO A 412 5.87 4.34 18.32
N ILE A 413 5.92 4.72 17.04
CA ILE A 413 5.76 3.78 15.92
C ILE A 413 6.92 2.77 15.89
N LEU A 414 8.17 3.25 16.00
CA LEU A 414 9.35 2.40 16.04
C LEU A 414 9.40 1.55 17.33
N ALA A 415 9.01 2.10 18.48
CA ALA A 415 8.90 1.34 19.72
C ALA A 415 7.87 0.21 19.61
N GLY A 416 6.70 0.48 19.03
CA GLY A 416 5.67 -0.54 18.76
C GLY A 416 6.19 -1.65 17.84
N PHE A 417 6.74 -1.27 16.68
CA PHE A 417 7.34 -2.18 15.69
C PHE A 417 8.39 -3.12 16.33
N LEU A 418 9.39 -2.55 17.01
CA LEU A 418 10.45 -3.32 17.66
C LEU A 418 9.91 -4.18 18.80
N LYS A 419 8.99 -3.65 19.62
CA LYS A 419 8.44 -4.38 20.76
C LYS A 419 7.57 -5.56 20.36
N ILE A 420 6.83 -5.46 19.26
CA ILE A 420 6.08 -6.58 18.68
C ILE A 420 7.05 -7.70 18.28
N ILE A 421 8.10 -7.38 17.54
CA ILE A 421 9.09 -8.37 17.08
C ILE A 421 9.78 -9.04 18.27
N GLN A 422 10.27 -8.25 19.24
CA GLN A 422 10.86 -8.77 20.49
C GLN A 422 9.90 -9.66 21.30
N LYS A 423 8.60 -9.39 21.30
CA LYS A 423 7.60 -10.14 22.10
C LYS A 423 7.09 -11.40 21.39
N THR A 424 7.04 -11.41 20.06
CA THR A 424 6.38 -12.46 19.25
C THR A 424 7.34 -13.44 18.58
N GLY A 425 8.65 -13.16 18.60
CA GLY A 425 9.67 -14.10 18.13
C GLY A 425 9.46 -14.49 16.66
N SER A 426 9.35 -15.79 16.37
CA SER A 426 9.14 -16.29 15.01
C SER A 426 7.78 -15.91 14.39
N GLN A 427 6.79 -15.53 15.19
CA GLN A 427 5.42 -15.24 14.71
C GLN A 427 5.21 -13.76 14.34
N PHE A 428 6.25 -12.92 14.38
CA PHE A 428 6.11 -11.47 14.25
C PHE A 428 5.42 -11.00 12.97
N VAL A 429 5.57 -11.73 11.86
CA VAL A 429 5.15 -11.31 10.51
C VAL A 429 3.71 -10.81 10.48
N PHE A 430 2.77 -11.58 11.07
CA PHE A 430 1.36 -11.20 11.10
C PHE A 430 1.08 -10.01 12.03
N TYR A 431 1.62 -10.02 13.25
CA TYR A 431 1.38 -8.96 14.23
C TYR A 431 1.97 -7.61 13.79
N THR A 432 3.18 -7.63 13.23
CA THR A 432 3.82 -6.42 12.70
C THR A 432 3.08 -5.92 11.46
N TRP A 433 2.62 -6.81 10.57
CA TRP A 433 1.77 -6.46 9.42
C TRP A 433 0.48 -5.75 9.87
N VAL A 434 -0.30 -6.34 10.77
CA VAL A 434 -1.54 -5.74 11.31
C VAL A 434 -1.25 -4.38 11.97
N PHE A 435 -0.19 -4.29 12.78
CA PHE A 435 0.22 -3.02 13.41
C PHE A 435 0.51 -1.94 12.37
N THR A 436 1.33 -2.22 11.35
CA THR A 436 1.65 -1.24 10.30
C THR A 436 0.46 -0.92 9.40
N ALA A 437 -0.44 -1.86 9.13
CA ALA A 437 -1.68 -1.61 8.40
C ALA A 437 -2.59 -0.64 9.16
N GLY A 438 -2.71 -0.82 10.48
CA GLY A 438 -3.42 0.10 11.37
C GLY A 438 -2.79 1.49 11.41
N ILE A 439 -1.45 1.57 11.53
CA ILE A 439 -0.73 2.85 11.45
C ILE A 439 -0.88 3.51 10.07
N GLN A 440 -0.87 2.75 8.97
CA GLN A 440 -1.09 3.27 7.62
C GLN A 440 -2.49 3.87 7.48
N LEU A 441 -3.54 3.16 7.92
CA LEU A 441 -4.92 3.64 7.88
C LEU A 441 -5.13 4.87 8.77
N LEU A 442 -4.54 4.88 9.97
CA LEU A 442 -4.50 6.04 10.86
C LEU A 442 -3.84 7.23 10.16
N MET A 443 -2.64 7.06 9.60
CA MET A 443 -1.90 8.13 8.92
C MET A 443 -2.59 8.63 7.66
N THR A 444 -3.29 7.78 6.90
CA THR A 444 -4.14 8.21 5.76
C THR A 444 -5.25 9.18 6.18
N THR A 445 -5.72 9.10 7.43
CA THR A 445 -6.71 10.02 7.99
C THR A 445 -6.05 11.22 8.68
N LEU A 446 -5.04 10.97 9.52
CA LEU A 446 -4.34 11.95 10.36
C LEU A 446 -3.50 12.95 9.53
N TYR A 447 -2.90 12.51 8.43
CA TYR A 447 -2.01 13.35 7.62
C TYR A 447 -2.74 14.57 7.02
N PRO A 448 -3.80 14.42 6.21
CA PRO A 448 -4.47 15.57 5.63
C PRO A 448 -5.25 16.42 6.65
N THR A 449 -5.66 15.85 7.79
CA THR A 449 -6.51 16.54 8.78
C THR A 449 -5.73 17.28 9.87
N PHE A 450 -4.57 16.77 10.30
CA PHE A 450 -3.76 17.37 11.38
C PHE A 450 -2.32 17.73 10.97
N ILE A 451 -1.70 17.01 10.03
CA ILE A 451 -0.32 17.28 9.62
C ILE A 451 -0.27 18.36 8.52
N GLN A 452 -1.06 18.21 7.47
CA GLN A 452 -1.10 19.14 6.32
C GLN A 452 -1.38 20.59 6.75
N PRO A 453 -2.29 20.89 7.69
CA PRO A 453 -2.55 22.26 8.16
C PRO A 453 -1.36 22.93 8.88
N LEU A 454 -0.36 22.17 9.36
CA LEU A 454 0.84 22.75 9.98
C LEU A 454 1.77 23.39 8.95
N PHE A 455 1.65 23.00 7.68
CA PHE A 455 2.46 23.49 6.56
C PHE A 455 1.68 24.45 5.65
N ASN A 456 0.40 24.18 5.43
CA ASN A 456 -0.42 24.81 4.39
C ASN A 456 -1.78 25.28 4.94
N LYS A 457 -2.25 26.47 4.57
CA LYS A 457 -3.60 26.97 4.88
C LYS A 457 -4.60 26.18 4.02
N LEU A 458 -5.56 25.52 4.68
CA LEU A 458 -6.74 24.95 4.03
C LEU A 458 -7.94 25.86 4.34
N SER A 459 -8.51 26.47 3.31
CA SER A 459 -9.75 27.26 3.39
C SER A 459 -10.89 26.52 2.69
N PRO A 460 -12.14 26.60 3.16
CA PRO A 460 -13.29 26.11 2.40
C PRO A 460 -13.39 26.81 1.04
N LEU A 461 -13.79 26.08 -0.01
CA LEU A 461 -14.08 26.69 -1.31
C LEU A 461 -15.26 27.67 -1.18
N GLU A 462 -15.16 28.81 -1.85
CA GLU A 462 -16.19 29.86 -1.84
C GLU A 462 -17.51 29.40 -2.48
N ASP A 463 -18.62 30.00 -2.06
CA ASP A 463 -19.94 29.76 -2.65
C ASP A 463 -20.04 30.42 -4.03
N GLY A 464 -20.22 29.60 -5.06
CA GLY A 464 -20.22 30.02 -6.45
C GLY A 464 -20.42 28.82 -7.39
N GLU A 465 -20.46 29.10 -8.70
CA GLU A 465 -20.83 28.13 -9.73
C GLU A 465 -20.04 26.82 -9.68
N LEU A 466 -18.71 26.90 -9.50
CA LEU A 466 -17.84 25.72 -9.40
C LEU A 466 -18.26 24.80 -8.23
N LYS A 467 -18.52 25.37 -7.05
CA LYS A 467 -18.91 24.61 -5.85
C LYS A 467 -20.28 23.94 -6.05
N THR A 468 -21.22 24.61 -6.71
CA THR A 468 -22.52 24.03 -7.09
C THR A 468 -22.33 22.87 -8.09
N LYS A 469 -21.64 23.09 -9.21
CA LYS A 469 -21.35 22.07 -10.24
C LYS A 469 -20.65 20.82 -9.65
N VAL A 470 -19.71 21.00 -8.72
CA VAL A 470 -19.02 19.88 -8.06
C VAL A 470 -19.92 19.14 -7.06
N ASN A 471 -20.77 19.85 -6.29
CA ASN A 471 -21.75 19.23 -5.40
C ASN A 471 -22.79 18.40 -6.19
N GLU A 472 -23.26 18.90 -7.33
CA GLU A 472 -24.15 18.16 -8.24
C GLU A 472 -23.49 16.90 -8.80
N LEU A 473 -22.23 17.01 -9.25
CA LEU A 473 -21.44 15.88 -9.74
C LEU A 473 -21.23 14.82 -8.64
N ALA A 474 -20.91 15.25 -7.41
CA ALA A 474 -20.77 14.35 -6.26
C ALA A 474 -22.09 13.64 -5.93
N ALA A 475 -23.20 14.38 -5.87
CA ALA A 475 -24.53 13.84 -5.60
C ALA A 475 -24.97 12.82 -6.67
N ARG A 476 -24.74 13.11 -7.95
CA ARG A 476 -25.04 12.22 -9.10
C ARG A 476 -24.41 10.83 -8.95
N PHE A 477 -23.21 10.74 -8.38
CA PHE A 477 -22.51 9.47 -8.18
C PHE A 477 -22.58 8.91 -6.75
N LYS A 478 -23.32 9.58 -5.85
CA LYS A 478 -23.36 9.29 -4.40
C LYS A 478 -21.96 9.30 -3.76
N PHE A 479 -21.10 10.21 -4.22
CA PHE A 479 -19.81 10.45 -3.60
C PHE A 479 -20.03 11.07 -2.21
N PRO A 480 -19.46 10.53 -1.12
CA PRO A 480 -19.68 11.02 0.23
C PRO A 480 -18.81 12.26 0.51
N LEU A 481 -19.05 13.33 -0.24
CA LEU A 481 -18.40 14.62 -0.13
C LEU A 481 -18.85 15.32 1.16
N HIS A 482 -17.89 15.64 2.02
CA HIS A 482 -18.10 16.43 3.24
C HIS A 482 -17.75 17.90 3.01
N GLU A 483 -16.62 18.18 2.36
CA GLU A 483 -16.11 19.52 2.13
C GLU A 483 -15.18 19.59 0.92
N LEU A 484 -15.14 20.78 0.33
CA LEU A 484 -14.18 21.17 -0.71
C LEU A 484 -13.26 22.22 -0.08
N TYR A 485 -11.95 22.00 -0.14
CA TYR A 485 -10.94 22.92 0.36
C TYR A 485 -10.07 23.46 -0.79
N VAL A 486 -9.65 24.72 -0.66
CA VAL A 486 -8.54 25.30 -1.39
C VAL A 486 -7.28 25.19 -0.52
N ILE A 487 -6.15 24.88 -1.12
CA ILE A 487 -4.83 24.86 -0.46
C ILE A 487 -3.91 25.97 -1.00
N ASP A 488 -3.18 26.63 -0.10
CA ASP A 488 -2.19 27.70 -0.41
C ASP A 488 -0.90 27.19 -1.08
N GLY A 489 -1.03 26.39 -2.14
CA GLY A 489 0.09 25.80 -2.89
C GLY A 489 1.04 26.84 -3.50
N SER A 490 0.50 27.99 -3.93
CA SER A 490 1.25 29.12 -4.52
C SER A 490 2.38 29.65 -3.63
N LYS A 491 2.22 29.57 -2.31
CA LYS A 491 3.22 29.89 -1.27
C LYS A 491 4.51 29.08 -1.38
N ARG A 492 4.48 27.98 -2.12
CA ARG A 492 5.55 26.99 -2.21
C ARG A 492 6.02 26.78 -3.63
N SER A 493 5.09 26.67 -4.56
CA SER A 493 5.40 26.49 -5.97
C SER A 493 4.30 27.05 -6.86
N ALA A 494 4.66 27.49 -8.06
CA ALA A 494 3.68 27.83 -9.10
C ALA A 494 2.99 26.59 -9.72
N HIS A 495 3.35 25.36 -9.33
CA HIS A 495 2.73 24.13 -9.83
C HIS A 495 1.26 23.99 -9.40
N SER A 496 0.44 23.40 -10.28
CA SER A 496 -1.01 23.24 -10.12
C SER A 496 -1.40 21.75 -10.00
N ASN A 497 -2.33 21.42 -9.09
CA ASN A 497 -2.81 20.06 -8.83
C ASN A 497 -4.20 20.03 -8.14
N ALA A 498 -4.83 18.86 -8.06
CA ALA A 498 -5.98 18.56 -7.21
C ALA A 498 -5.88 17.13 -6.66
N PHE A 499 -6.58 16.80 -5.58
CA PHE A 499 -6.72 15.44 -5.05
C PHE A 499 -7.91 15.32 -4.09
N PHE A 500 -8.30 14.09 -3.72
CA PHE A 500 -9.25 13.84 -2.63
C PHE A 500 -8.65 12.95 -1.53
N TYR A 501 -9.13 13.11 -0.30
CA TYR A 501 -8.68 12.32 0.85
C TYR A 501 -9.85 11.89 1.76
N GLY A 502 -9.55 11.10 2.79
CA GLY A 502 -10.49 10.74 3.85
C GLY A 502 -10.95 9.28 3.78
N LEU A 503 -11.78 8.90 4.74
CA LEU A 503 -12.31 7.54 4.89
C LEU A 503 -13.32 7.21 3.77
N PRO A 504 -13.62 5.93 3.48
CA PRO A 504 -14.52 5.55 2.38
C PRO A 504 -15.91 6.21 2.45
N TRP A 505 -16.39 6.55 3.66
CA TRP A 505 -17.69 7.15 3.96
C TRP A 505 -17.64 8.66 4.27
N LYS A 506 -16.47 9.30 4.29
CA LYS A 506 -16.31 10.75 4.51
C LYS A 506 -15.10 11.25 3.73
N LYS A 507 -15.35 11.87 2.59
CA LYS A 507 -14.33 12.36 1.64
C LYS A 507 -14.27 13.88 1.60
N HIS A 508 -13.05 14.39 1.45
CA HIS A 508 -12.77 15.81 1.25
C HIS A 508 -12.03 15.99 -0.08
N ILE A 509 -12.38 17.01 -0.85
CA ILE A 509 -11.67 17.41 -2.08
C ILE A 509 -10.72 18.55 -1.73
N VAL A 510 -9.50 18.55 -2.29
CA VAL A 510 -8.51 19.63 -2.16
C VAL A 510 -8.09 20.08 -3.55
N ILE A 511 -8.27 21.37 -3.81
CA ILE A 511 -7.91 22.03 -5.08
C ILE A 511 -6.79 23.04 -4.78
N TYR A 512 -5.72 23.07 -5.59
CA TYR A 512 -4.68 24.08 -5.41
C TYR A 512 -5.19 25.46 -5.86
N ASP A 513 -4.85 26.50 -5.10
CA ASP A 513 -5.01 27.90 -5.50
C ASP A 513 -4.46 28.17 -6.91
N THR A 514 -3.26 27.66 -7.21
CA THR A 514 -2.60 27.73 -8.53
C THR A 514 -3.34 27.01 -9.65
N LEU A 515 -4.31 26.14 -9.36
CA LEU A 515 -5.19 25.54 -10.37
C LEU A 515 -6.40 26.45 -10.64
N LEU A 516 -7.04 26.95 -9.59
CA LEU A 516 -8.18 27.88 -9.69
C LEU A 516 -7.80 29.21 -10.37
N GLU A 517 -6.59 29.73 -10.10
CA GLU A 517 -6.10 30.96 -10.73
C GLU A 517 -5.82 30.85 -12.26
N LYS A 518 -5.88 29.65 -12.84
CA LYS A 518 -5.39 29.38 -14.22
C LYS A 518 -6.21 28.34 -14.98
N SER A 519 -7.47 28.12 -14.60
CA SER A 519 -8.36 27.15 -15.24
C SER A 519 -9.80 27.57 -15.07
N GLU A 520 -10.60 27.39 -16.13
CA GLU A 520 -12.02 27.71 -16.12
C GLU A 520 -12.79 26.74 -15.20
N PRO A 521 -13.96 27.13 -14.65
CA PRO A 521 -14.75 26.26 -13.78
C PRO A 521 -15.07 24.88 -14.39
N GLU A 522 -15.20 24.81 -15.72
CA GLU A 522 -15.52 23.58 -16.45
C GLU A 522 -14.28 22.68 -16.67
N GLU A 523 -13.10 23.28 -16.81
CA GLU A 523 -11.81 22.59 -16.82
C GLU A 523 -11.51 21.96 -15.46
N VAL A 524 -11.76 22.70 -14.37
CA VAL A 524 -11.63 22.20 -13.00
C VAL A 524 -12.66 21.09 -12.71
N LEU A 525 -13.89 21.23 -13.20
CA LEU A 525 -14.91 20.18 -13.08
C LEU A 525 -14.51 18.89 -13.81
N ALA A 526 -13.88 19.00 -14.99
CA ALA A 526 -13.39 17.84 -15.75
C ALA A 526 -12.22 17.12 -15.05
N ILE A 527 -11.29 17.86 -14.43
CA ILE A 527 -10.27 17.29 -13.54
C ILE A 527 -10.93 16.56 -12.37
N LEU A 528 -11.92 17.17 -11.72
CA LEU A 528 -12.64 16.55 -10.60
C LEU A 528 -13.50 15.35 -11.01
N ALA A 529 -13.93 15.26 -12.27
CA ALA A 529 -14.55 14.07 -12.84
C ALA A 529 -13.55 12.92 -13.03
N HIS A 530 -12.30 13.21 -13.45
CA HIS A 530 -11.22 12.24 -13.50
C HIS A 530 -10.89 11.71 -12.09
N GLU A 531 -10.72 12.60 -11.11
CA GLU A 531 -10.54 12.26 -9.69
C GLU A 531 -11.68 11.38 -9.15
N LEU A 532 -12.93 11.75 -9.44
CA LEU A 532 -14.11 10.96 -9.06
C LEU A 532 -14.12 9.57 -9.73
N GLY A 533 -13.54 9.44 -10.92
CA GLY A 533 -13.31 8.15 -11.59
C GLY A 533 -12.42 7.21 -10.76
N HIS A 534 -11.34 7.72 -10.17
CA HIS A 534 -10.47 6.93 -9.28
C HIS A 534 -11.18 6.41 -8.04
N TRP A 535 -12.08 7.20 -7.45
CA TRP A 535 -12.97 6.71 -6.38
C TRP A 535 -13.99 5.70 -6.90
N LYS A 536 -14.68 6.02 -8.02
CA LYS A 536 -15.82 5.25 -8.53
C LYS A 536 -15.42 3.84 -8.99
N LEU A 537 -14.21 3.69 -9.49
CA LEU A 537 -13.62 2.42 -9.93
C LEU A 537 -12.80 1.74 -8.82
N GLY A 538 -12.75 2.32 -7.62
CA GLY A 538 -12.12 1.72 -6.44
C GLY A 538 -10.60 1.71 -6.48
N HIS A 539 -9.95 2.50 -7.34
CA HIS A 539 -8.49 2.47 -7.54
C HIS A 539 -7.73 2.66 -6.21
N THR A 540 -8.13 3.60 -5.35
CA THR A 540 -7.51 3.80 -4.03
C THR A 540 -7.57 2.54 -3.15
N THR A 541 -8.70 1.83 -3.17
CA THR A 541 -8.89 0.57 -2.42
C THR A 541 -8.04 -0.56 -2.99
N SER A 542 -7.93 -0.63 -4.32
CA SER A 542 -7.04 -1.57 -5.02
C SER A 542 -5.57 -1.33 -4.69
N LEU A 543 -5.10 -0.08 -4.74
CA LEU A 543 -3.73 0.26 -4.31
C LEU A 543 -3.50 -0.07 -2.83
N PHE A 544 -4.48 0.19 -1.95
CA PHE A 544 -4.36 -0.18 -0.55
C PHE A 544 -4.20 -1.70 -0.38
N GLY A 545 -5.04 -2.51 -1.02
CA GLY A 545 -4.94 -3.98 -1.00
C GLY A 545 -3.60 -4.50 -1.54
N ILE A 546 -3.11 -3.93 -2.65
CA ILE A 546 -1.78 -4.27 -3.21
C ILE A 546 -0.67 -3.88 -2.22
N SER A 547 -0.76 -2.70 -1.57
CA SER A 547 0.21 -2.28 -0.56
C SER A 547 0.23 -3.22 0.64
N GLN A 548 -0.92 -3.74 1.10
CA GLN A 548 -0.97 -4.71 2.19
C GLN A 548 -0.33 -6.05 1.80
N ALA A 549 -0.51 -6.51 0.56
CA ALA A 549 0.13 -7.72 0.06
C ALA A 549 1.66 -7.57 -0.07
N HIS A 550 2.12 -6.44 -0.59
CA HIS A 550 3.55 -6.10 -0.68
C HIS A 550 4.20 -5.96 0.72
N LEU A 551 3.50 -5.35 1.68
CA LEU A 551 4.00 -5.17 3.04
C LEU A 551 4.06 -6.50 3.81
N LEU A 552 3.06 -7.38 3.66
CA LEU A 552 3.09 -8.76 4.17
C LEU A 552 4.26 -9.56 3.57
N TYR A 553 4.51 -9.39 2.27
CA TYR A 553 5.63 -10.00 1.56
C TYR A 553 6.99 -9.51 2.09
N ILE A 554 7.16 -8.19 2.30
CA ILE A 554 8.36 -7.59 2.91
C ILE A 554 8.63 -8.22 4.29
N PHE A 555 7.65 -8.31 5.20
CA PHE A 555 7.88 -8.92 6.52
C PHE A 555 8.08 -10.42 6.47
N SER A 556 7.44 -11.12 5.52
CA SER A 556 7.69 -12.55 5.27
C SER A 556 9.14 -12.78 4.86
N LEU A 557 9.69 -11.97 3.95
CA LEU A 557 11.11 -12.01 3.61
C LEU A 557 12.00 -11.56 4.78
N PHE A 558 11.64 -10.52 5.54
CA PHE A 558 12.46 -10.05 6.66
C PHE A 558 12.73 -11.15 7.70
N SER A 559 11.79 -12.09 7.88
CA SER A 559 11.99 -13.27 8.76
C SER A 559 13.20 -14.14 8.39
N VAL A 560 13.58 -14.16 7.10
CA VAL A 560 14.75 -14.87 6.55
C VAL A 560 16.07 -14.18 6.94
N PHE A 561 16.05 -12.84 7.07
CA PHE A 561 17.23 -11.99 7.24
C PHE A 561 17.47 -11.52 8.67
N ILE A 562 16.42 -11.36 9.49
CA ILE A 562 16.50 -10.79 10.85
C ILE A 562 17.56 -11.46 11.74
N ASN A 563 17.78 -12.77 11.56
CA ASN A 563 18.75 -13.57 12.33
C ASN A 563 20.09 -13.83 11.61
N ASN A 564 20.21 -13.52 10.32
CA ASN A 564 21.30 -13.93 9.42
C ASN A 564 22.66 -13.39 9.88
N ARG A 565 23.52 -14.24 10.44
CA ARG A 565 24.78 -13.83 11.07
C ARG A 565 25.77 -13.24 10.08
N SER A 566 25.86 -13.81 8.88
CA SER A 566 26.79 -13.40 7.82
C SER A 566 26.52 -11.98 7.30
N LEU A 567 25.25 -11.56 7.26
CA LEU A 567 24.85 -10.21 6.87
C LEU A 567 25.35 -9.18 7.89
N TYR A 568 24.94 -9.28 9.15
CA TYR A 568 25.37 -8.37 10.22
C TYR A 568 26.91 -8.33 10.34
N ALA A 569 27.57 -9.50 10.36
CA ALA A 569 29.02 -9.59 10.45
C ALA A 569 29.75 -8.93 9.26
N SER A 570 29.15 -8.89 8.07
CA SER A 570 29.73 -8.18 6.91
C SER A 570 29.77 -6.65 7.10
N PHE A 571 28.88 -6.11 7.92
CA PHE A 571 28.77 -4.68 8.25
C PHE A 571 29.28 -4.35 9.66
N GLY A 572 30.16 -5.19 10.22
CA GLY A 572 30.84 -4.95 11.50
C GLY A 572 30.05 -5.34 12.76
N PHE A 573 28.81 -5.82 12.61
CA PHE A 573 27.96 -6.26 13.72
C PHE A 573 28.24 -7.74 14.03
N HIS A 574 29.32 -7.99 14.78
CA HIS A 574 29.79 -9.35 15.10
C HIS A 574 29.14 -9.96 16.35
N ASN A 575 28.92 -9.14 17.39
CA ASN A 575 28.47 -9.60 18.71
C ASN A 575 26.97 -9.32 18.95
N GLU A 576 26.43 -8.28 18.31
CA GLU A 576 25.06 -7.80 18.44
C GLU A 576 24.32 -7.96 17.12
N ARG A 577 23.00 -8.16 17.17
CA ARG A 577 22.12 -8.17 16.00
C ARG A 577 20.86 -7.34 16.28
N PRO A 578 20.97 -5.99 16.31
CA PRO A 578 19.85 -5.12 16.63
C PRO A 578 18.80 -5.14 15.50
N ILE A 579 17.52 -5.27 15.84
CA ILE A 579 16.45 -5.53 14.87
C ILE A 579 16.36 -4.42 13.82
N ILE A 580 16.60 -3.16 14.21
CA ILE A 580 16.58 -2.02 13.28
C ILE A 580 17.75 -2.03 12.29
N ILE A 581 18.92 -2.52 12.69
CA ILE A 581 20.09 -2.67 11.82
C ILE A 581 19.82 -3.79 10.81
N GLY A 582 19.26 -4.91 11.27
CA GLY A 582 18.81 -5.99 10.40
C GLY A 582 17.81 -5.51 9.35
N PHE A 583 16.83 -4.68 9.75
CA PHE A 583 15.82 -4.14 8.85
C PHE A 583 16.40 -3.19 7.78
N LEU A 584 17.34 -2.32 8.15
CA LEU A 584 18.02 -1.44 7.19
C LEU A 584 18.89 -2.23 6.20
N LEU A 585 19.72 -3.17 6.67
CA LEU A 585 20.56 -4.01 5.81
C LEU A 585 19.73 -4.95 4.91
N PHE A 586 18.55 -5.36 5.37
CA PHE A 586 17.55 -6.09 4.59
C PHE A 586 16.93 -5.22 3.49
N SER A 587 16.56 -3.97 3.80
CA SER A 587 16.06 -3.01 2.81
C SER A 587 17.08 -2.75 1.70
N ASP A 588 18.35 -2.54 2.06
CA ASP A 588 19.45 -2.38 1.10
C ASP A 588 19.67 -3.64 0.24
N ALA A 589 19.40 -4.84 0.79
CA ALA A 589 19.52 -6.10 0.06
C ALA A 589 18.34 -6.38 -0.90
N LEU A 590 17.16 -5.80 -0.66
CA LEU A 590 15.98 -5.95 -1.52
C LEU A 590 15.82 -4.87 -2.61
N SER A 591 16.61 -3.80 -2.62
CA SER A 591 16.49 -2.70 -3.61
C SER A 591 16.22 -3.14 -5.08
N PRO A 592 16.90 -4.14 -5.67
CA PRO A 592 16.61 -4.59 -7.03
C PRO A 592 15.24 -5.25 -7.22
N MET A 593 14.71 -5.87 -6.17
CA MET A 593 13.37 -6.45 -6.16
C MET A 593 12.31 -5.35 -6.08
N ASP A 594 12.55 -4.32 -5.27
CA ASP A 594 11.64 -3.20 -5.12
C ASP A 594 11.54 -2.36 -6.40
N THR A 595 12.63 -2.21 -7.19
CA THR A 595 12.53 -1.55 -8.51
C THR A 595 11.64 -2.32 -9.51
N VAL A 596 11.62 -3.65 -9.44
CA VAL A 596 10.72 -4.49 -10.25
C VAL A 596 9.26 -4.36 -9.77
N ILE A 597 9.03 -4.34 -8.45
CA ILE A 597 7.70 -4.12 -7.88
C ILE A 597 7.19 -2.72 -8.22
N GLN A 598 8.03 -1.69 -8.13
CA GLN A 598 7.71 -0.32 -8.52
C GLN A 598 7.33 -0.23 -10.01
N PHE A 599 8.08 -0.88 -10.91
CA PHE A 599 7.75 -0.94 -12.33
C PHE A 599 6.35 -1.56 -12.58
N LEU A 600 6.01 -2.65 -11.89
CA LEU A 600 4.69 -3.27 -11.96
C LEU A 600 3.59 -2.36 -11.41
N LEU A 601 3.86 -1.65 -10.30
CA LEU A 601 2.94 -0.65 -9.73
C LEU A 601 2.71 0.53 -10.67
N HIS A 602 3.75 1.00 -11.37
CA HIS A 602 3.62 2.06 -12.37
C HIS A 602 2.78 1.62 -13.57
N ILE A 603 2.89 0.36 -14.03
CA ILE A 603 1.99 -0.19 -15.06
C ILE A 603 0.53 -0.17 -14.57
N VAL A 604 0.26 -0.66 -13.36
CA VAL A 604 -1.09 -0.66 -12.77
C VAL A 604 -1.64 0.77 -12.64
N SER A 605 -0.85 1.71 -12.11
CA SER A 605 -1.18 3.13 -12.03
C SER A 605 -1.54 3.73 -13.39
N ARG A 606 -0.73 3.46 -14.43
CA ARG A 606 -1.00 3.92 -15.80
C ARG A 606 -2.30 3.35 -16.36
N THR A 607 -2.69 2.12 -16.03
CA THR A 607 -4.00 1.57 -16.44
C THR A 607 -5.17 2.21 -15.72
N PHE A 608 -5.01 2.62 -14.45
CA PHE A 608 -6.05 3.31 -13.69
C PHE A 608 -6.30 4.74 -14.21
N GLU A 609 -5.25 5.45 -14.62
CA GLU A 609 -5.37 6.77 -15.26
C GLU A 609 -6.19 6.74 -16.55
N PHE A 610 -5.95 5.78 -17.44
CA PHE A 610 -6.77 5.61 -18.66
C PHE A 610 -8.23 5.26 -18.35
N GLN A 611 -8.48 4.54 -17.26
CA GLN A 611 -9.84 4.20 -16.82
C GLN A 611 -10.56 5.42 -16.22
N ALA A 612 -9.85 6.29 -15.49
CA ALA A 612 -10.36 7.56 -14.98
C ALA A 612 -10.61 8.59 -16.12
N ASP A 613 -9.73 8.66 -17.12
CA ASP A 613 -9.95 9.44 -18.36
C ASP A 613 -11.17 8.95 -19.13
N ALA A 614 -11.33 7.62 -19.27
CA ALA A 614 -12.50 7.03 -19.90
C ALA A 614 -13.80 7.29 -19.10
N PHE A 615 -13.74 7.30 -17.77
CA PHE A 615 -14.88 7.68 -16.92
C PHE A 615 -15.29 9.14 -17.14
N ALA A 616 -14.36 10.10 -17.09
CA ALA A 616 -14.65 11.51 -17.33
C ALA A 616 -15.19 11.77 -18.76
N ASN A 617 -14.60 11.11 -19.77
CA ASN A 617 -15.12 11.09 -21.15
C ASN A 617 -16.56 10.55 -21.21
N SER A 618 -16.91 9.53 -20.42
CA SER A 618 -18.29 9.00 -20.37
C SER A 618 -19.31 9.97 -19.77
N LEU A 619 -18.87 11.06 -19.12
CA LEU A 619 -19.73 12.14 -18.65
C LEU A 619 -19.95 13.24 -19.70
N GLY A 620 -19.28 13.15 -20.85
CA GLY A 620 -19.26 14.16 -21.91
C GLY A 620 -18.09 15.15 -21.82
N MET A 621 -17.32 15.14 -20.72
CA MET A 621 -16.29 16.14 -20.39
C MET A 621 -14.95 15.94 -21.14
N ARG A 622 -15.03 15.60 -22.44
CA ARG A 622 -13.90 15.15 -23.25
C ARG A 622 -12.97 16.30 -23.66
N ALA A 623 -13.53 17.45 -24.04
CA ALA A 623 -12.78 18.59 -24.53
C ALA A 623 -12.16 19.38 -23.38
N GLU A 624 -12.90 19.48 -22.28
CA GLU A 624 -12.58 20.13 -21.02
C GLU A 624 -11.43 19.37 -20.34
N LEU A 625 -11.49 18.03 -20.32
CA LEU A 625 -10.37 17.20 -19.84
C LEU A 625 -9.14 17.29 -20.74
N ALA A 626 -9.30 17.23 -22.07
CA ALA A 626 -8.17 17.36 -22.99
C ALA A 626 -7.46 18.73 -22.84
N THR A 627 -8.24 19.80 -22.79
CA THR A 627 -7.75 21.19 -22.65
C THR A 627 -7.07 21.41 -21.30
N SER A 628 -7.69 20.95 -20.21
CA SER A 628 -7.11 21.05 -18.86
C SER A 628 -5.81 20.24 -18.69
N LEU A 629 -5.72 19.04 -19.27
CA LEU A 629 -4.48 18.25 -19.28
C LEU A 629 -3.35 18.94 -20.08
N ILE A 630 -3.68 19.63 -21.18
CA ILE A 630 -2.75 20.47 -21.95
C ILE A 630 -2.32 21.69 -21.14
N LYS A 631 -3.27 22.46 -20.57
CA LYS A 631 -3.00 23.61 -19.71
C LYS A 631 -2.09 23.22 -18.54
N LEU A 632 -2.36 22.12 -17.84
CA LEU A 632 -1.53 21.59 -16.75
C LEU A 632 -0.09 21.28 -17.21
N HIS A 633 0.11 20.66 -18.37
CA HIS A 633 1.46 20.38 -18.89
C HIS A 633 2.21 21.65 -19.30
N VAL A 634 1.52 22.62 -19.90
CA VAL A 634 2.06 23.95 -20.24
C VAL A 634 2.47 24.71 -18.98
N GLN A 635 1.58 24.79 -17.99
CA GLN A 635 1.79 25.54 -16.75
C GLN A 635 2.89 24.93 -15.87
N ASN A 636 2.99 23.60 -15.82
CA ASN A 636 4.05 22.89 -15.07
C ASN A 636 5.37 22.74 -15.86
N LEU A 637 5.44 23.24 -17.10
CA LEU A 637 6.53 23.00 -18.07
C LEU A 637 6.92 21.51 -18.17
N SER A 638 5.94 20.62 -18.04
CA SER A 638 6.11 19.17 -18.10
C SER A 638 6.79 18.75 -19.41
N SER A 639 7.41 17.57 -19.42
CA SER A 639 7.99 17.01 -20.65
C SER A 639 6.91 16.89 -21.72
N MET A 640 7.16 17.47 -22.90
CA MET A 640 6.21 17.43 -24.03
C MET A 640 6.38 16.17 -24.90
N ASP A 641 7.45 15.40 -24.68
CA ASP A 641 7.67 14.06 -25.26
C ASP A 641 8.53 13.21 -24.29
N ALA A 642 8.55 11.89 -24.46
CA ALA A 642 9.33 10.99 -23.61
C ALA A 642 9.83 9.71 -24.30
N ASP A 643 11.02 9.26 -23.90
CA ASP A 643 11.53 7.94 -24.25
C ASP A 643 10.68 6.86 -23.59
N TRP A 644 10.23 5.88 -24.37
CA TRP A 644 9.30 4.83 -23.91
C TRP A 644 9.82 4.04 -22.70
N MET A 645 11.15 3.86 -22.59
CA MET A 645 11.78 3.08 -21.52
C MET A 645 11.88 3.90 -20.24
N TYR A 646 12.25 5.18 -20.35
CA TYR A 646 12.22 6.14 -19.24
C TYR A 646 10.79 6.33 -18.72
N ALA A 647 9.83 6.58 -19.62
CA ALA A 647 8.42 6.78 -19.27
C ALA A 647 7.83 5.55 -18.56
N SER A 648 8.11 4.34 -19.06
CA SER A 648 7.56 3.12 -18.46
C SER A 648 8.17 2.76 -17.10
N TYR A 649 9.38 3.22 -16.78
CA TYR A 649 10.01 3.00 -15.47
C TYR A 649 9.73 4.13 -14.47
N HIS A 650 9.64 5.39 -14.89
CA HIS A 650 9.51 6.54 -13.97
C HIS A 650 8.12 7.17 -13.87
N PHE A 651 7.21 7.00 -14.84
CA PHE A 651 5.92 7.69 -14.80
C PHE A 651 4.80 6.80 -14.25
N SER A 652 4.18 7.22 -13.15
CA SER A 652 2.93 6.68 -12.62
C SER A 652 1.71 7.04 -13.49
N HIS A 653 1.80 8.11 -14.25
CA HIS A 653 0.76 8.59 -15.18
C HIS A 653 1.18 8.32 -16.64
N PRO A 654 0.25 7.97 -17.55
CA PRO A 654 0.53 7.92 -18.98
C PRO A 654 0.91 9.31 -19.49
N HIS A 655 1.76 9.36 -20.50
CA HIS A 655 2.24 10.63 -21.04
C HIS A 655 1.09 11.41 -21.71
N LEU A 656 1.14 12.75 -21.76
CA LEU A 656 0.04 13.57 -22.31
C LEU A 656 -0.39 13.12 -23.71
N SER A 657 0.57 12.83 -24.58
CA SER A 657 0.34 12.31 -25.94
C SER A 657 -0.34 10.93 -25.98
N GLU A 658 -0.20 10.11 -24.93
CA GLU A 658 -0.94 8.84 -24.77
C GLU A 658 -2.38 9.10 -24.31
N ARG A 659 -2.59 10.00 -23.33
CA ARG A 659 -3.91 10.36 -22.78
C ARG A 659 -4.79 11.05 -23.83
N LEU A 660 -4.27 12.08 -24.51
CA LEU A 660 -4.98 12.77 -25.59
C LEU A 660 -5.35 11.82 -26.75
N LYS A 661 -4.50 10.84 -27.05
CA LYS A 661 -4.80 9.79 -28.04
C LYS A 661 -5.90 8.84 -27.56
N ALA A 662 -5.93 8.48 -26.28
CA ALA A 662 -7.00 7.67 -25.69
C ALA A 662 -8.36 8.40 -25.67
N LEU A 663 -8.35 9.72 -25.59
CA LEU A 663 -9.53 10.59 -25.70
C LEU A 663 -9.95 10.89 -27.16
N ASP A 664 -9.24 10.38 -28.17
CA ASP A 664 -9.40 10.74 -29.61
C ASP A 664 -9.37 12.27 -29.86
N TRP A 665 -8.49 12.98 -29.16
CA TRP A 665 -8.29 14.42 -29.34
C TRP A 665 -7.54 14.72 -30.64
N LYS A 666 -8.07 15.64 -31.45
CA LYS A 666 -7.57 15.99 -32.80
C LYS A 666 -7.12 17.45 -32.95
N GLY A 667 -7.26 18.22 -31.86
CA GLY A 667 -6.75 19.57 -31.67
C GLY A 667 -7.53 20.68 -32.37
N GLU A 668 -8.14 21.55 -31.56
CA GLU A 668 -9.03 22.64 -31.97
C GLU A 668 -8.54 23.97 -31.38
N GLN A 669 -7.79 24.72 -32.20
CA GLN A 669 -7.07 25.96 -31.84
C GLN A 669 -5.94 25.77 -30.82
N ALA A 670 -5.22 26.85 -30.49
CA ALA A 670 -3.98 26.81 -29.72
C ALA A 670 -4.22 27.25 -28.26
N VAL A 671 -3.79 26.43 -27.30
CA VAL A 671 -3.78 26.78 -25.88
C VAL A 671 -2.63 27.76 -25.59
N THR A 672 -2.84 29.03 -25.90
CA THR A 672 -1.91 30.11 -25.57
C THR A 672 -1.75 30.26 -24.06
N SER A 673 -0.51 30.39 -23.58
CA SER A 673 -0.26 30.68 -22.17
C SER A 673 -0.76 32.09 -21.82
N GLU A 674 -1.63 32.19 -20.83
CA GLU A 674 -2.29 33.43 -20.40
C GLU A 674 -1.29 34.45 -19.81
N LYS A 675 -0.68 35.24 -20.69
CA LYS A 675 -0.05 36.53 -20.36
C LYS A 675 -0.75 37.73 -21.00
N ASP A 676 -1.59 37.48 -22.01
CA ASP A 676 -2.17 38.51 -22.88
C ASP A 676 -3.71 38.54 -22.83
N LYS A 677 -4.32 38.05 -21.73
CA LYS A 677 -5.76 38.21 -21.45
C LYS A 677 -5.95 38.92 -20.10
N GLU A 678 -6.80 39.94 -20.10
CA GLU A 678 -7.19 40.68 -18.89
C GLU A 678 -8.28 39.94 -18.09
N GLN A 679 -8.57 40.44 -16.88
CA GLN A 679 -9.27 39.69 -15.82
C GLN A 679 -10.80 39.69 -15.94
N GLU A 680 -11.38 38.85 -16.80
CA GLU A 680 -12.80 38.48 -16.74
C GLU A 680 -12.98 36.95 -16.81
N GLY A 681 -13.40 36.32 -15.70
CA GLY A 681 -13.75 34.89 -15.62
C GLY A 681 -13.14 34.13 -14.43
N VAL A 682 -11.86 34.39 -14.11
CA VAL A 682 -11.07 33.57 -13.16
C VAL A 682 -11.64 33.56 -11.73
N VAL A 683 -11.78 32.36 -11.16
CA VAL A 683 -12.19 32.14 -9.75
C VAL A 683 -11.08 32.62 -8.81
N LYS A 684 -11.35 33.69 -8.07
CA LYS A 684 -10.39 34.25 -7.11
C LYS A 684 -10.25 33.33 -5.88
N ALA A 685 -9.05 32.80 -5.65
CA ALA A 685 -8.73 32.10 -4.42
C ALA A 685 -8.48 33.12 -3.27
N THR A 686 -9.35 33.16 -2.26
CA THR A 686 -9.15 34.03 -1.10
C THR A 686 -8.01 33.55 -0.21
N GLY A 687 -7.19 34.51 0.23
CA GLY A 687 -5.97 34.28 1.02
C GLY A 687 -4.75 35.07 0.52
N ARG A 688 -4.82 35.67 -0.67
CA ARG A 688 -3.74 36.46 -1.28
C ARG A 688 -3.58 37.88 -0.69
N ASP A 689 -4.59 38.38 0.02
CA ASP A 689 -4.61 39.71 0.63
C ASP A 689 -3.92 39.80 2.01
N GLU A 690 -3.30 38.70 2.48
CA GLU A 690 -2.62 38.59 3.80
C GLU A 690 -1.13 38.18 3.71
N LEU A 691 -0.45 38.44 2.58
CA LEU A 691 0.96 38.05 2.32
C LEU A 691 1.90 39.26 2.17
#